data_AF-A0A7W6XJE0-F1
#
_entry.id   AF-A0A7W6XJE0-F1
#
_cell.length_a   1.000
_cell.length_b   1.000
_cell.length_c   1.000
_cell.angle_alpha   90.00
_cell.angle_beta   90.00
_cell.angle_gamma   90.00
#
_symmetry.space_group_name_H-M   'P 1'
#
loop_
_entity.id
_entity.type
_entity.pdbx_description
1 polymer ?
#
loop_
_entity_poly.entity_id
_entity_poly.type
_entity_poly.pdbx_seq_one_letter_code
_entity_poly.pdbx_strand_id
1 'polypeptide(L)'
;MHHPAPAPEADRGGAEPSLSDPLRGRIIEAAKQLATAAAYDNLGTFEFLVDGTAEDSFAFIEANPRLQVEHTVTEEVLGLDLVRAQLAVAAGSTLASLGLAQGSIPKPRGHAMQLRVNMETLDETGATHPTGGVLAVFEPPSGPGVRVDSFGYAGYKTSAAFDSLLAKVIVHTPGEAWHDVVAKASRALREFRIDGVVTNIAFLQAVLAHPDFRTNRIATDFIDRNIGKLVDAADGAAKPLYFAPSEGSGVHGAETHVVQVVPEGTVMVAAPLQGTIVTIQVKEGEIVRPGQQLAVIESMKMEHLVMAEQGGRVMTLVAGDGATLMHGEAILYLEPLDVAADSTTAEADIDLDHVRPDLAELIARQANTLDANRPASVERRRNTNQRTARENVAQLVDDGSFMEYGSLAIAAQRRRRKLDDLIKNTPADGLVMGVATVNGEKFGPEGARCIVVAYDYTVLAGTQGHMNHKKIDRMLTLAEDWRVPLVFYAEGGGGRPGDTDRLGMTGLDGPSFVQFARLSGLVPVIGVVSGYCFAGNAAMLGCCDVIIATKNASIGMGGPAMIEGGGLGVYHPAEVGPVSFQSPNGVIDILVEDEEEATSVAQKYLSYFQGAVTEWEAADQRLLRRAIPENRLRVYDIRSVIDLVADKDSVLELRRDYGVGMITALIRIEGKPFGLIANNPRHLGGAIDADAGDKAARFLQLCDAFDLPVVSLCDTPGFMVGPEAEKTAIVRHVSRMFVTGASLTVPLFGIVLRKGYGLGAQSMIGGGFHASFFTAAWPTGEFGGMGLEGYVRLGFRKEMEAITDPEERETYYRNKVAELYANGKAVSIASVFEIDNVIDPAETRRWIMAGLRSVPKPPARVGKKRPCIDTW
;
A
#
# COMPACT_ATOMS: atom_id res chain seq x y z
N MET A 1 26.28 7.38 -9.10
CA MET A 1 27.59 6.82 -9.51
C MET A 1 28.69 7.81 -9.19
N HIS A 2 29.55 7.48 -8.23
CA HIS A 2 31.01 7.65 -8.18
C HIS A 2 31.47 7.76 -6.71
N HIS A 3 32.16 6.71 -6.25
CA HIS A 3 32.99 6.71 -5.06
C HIS A 3 34.23 7.61 -5.26
N PRO A 4 34.79 8.16 -4.17
CA PRO A 4 36.02 7.60 -3.62
C PRO A 4 36.01 7.45 -2.07
N ALA A 5 37.01 6.71 -1.57
CA ALA A 5 37.24 6.27 -0.19
C ALA A 5 38.12 7.27 0.63
N PRO A 6 38.72 6.90 1.80
CA PRO A 6 38.39 7.41 3.14
C PRO A 6 39.40 8.42 3.77
N ALA A 7 38.94 9.13 4.83
CA ALA A 7 39.58 9.85 5.97
C ALA A 7 41.10 10.18 5.96
N PRO A 8 41.58 11.33 6.53
CA PRO A 8 41.40 11.67 7.96
C PRO A 8 41.37 13.17 8.37
N GLU A 9 41.02 13.38 9.65
CA GLU A 9 41.49 14.40 10.63
C GLU A 9 40.39 15.14 11.41
N ALA A 10 40.60 15.13 12.72
CA ALA A 10 39.73 15.57 13.81
C ALA A 10 39.79 17.09 14.05
N ASP A 11 39.00 17.50 15.05
CA ASP A 11 39.32 18.57 16.02
C ASP A 11 38.47 19.88 15.94
N ARG A 12 37.64 20.02 16.98
CA ARG A 12 37.13 21.17 17.76
C ARG A 12 35.93 22.02 17.36
N GLY A 13 34.98 22.02 18.31
CA GLY A 13 33.97 23.03 18.63
C GLY A 13 32.77 22.97 17.69
N GLY A 14 31.51 22.81 18.10
CA GLY A 14 30.84 22.87 19.40
C GLY A 14 29.45 22.20 19.30
N ALA A 15 29.35 20.99 19.82
CA ALA A 15 28.09 20.35 20.12
C ALA A 15 28.25 19.61 21.44
N GLU A 16 27.20 18.94 21.92
CA GLU A 16 27.07 18.32 23.24
C GLU A 16 28.41 18.17 24.00
N PRO A 17 28.64 18.97 25.07
CA PRO A 17 30.00 19.23 25.59
C PRO A 17 30.70 17.99 26.13
N SER A 18 29.95 16.92 26.39
CA SER A 18 30.39 15.65 26.97
C SER A 18 30.68 14.55 25.95
N LEU A 19 30.35 14.72 24.66
CA LEU A 19 30.59 13.70 23.63
C LEU A 19 32.02 13.71 23.11
N SER A 20 32.63 12.53 23.08
CA SER A 20 33.90 12.30 22.40
C SER A 20 33.77 12.56 20.89
N ASP A 21 34.83 13.06 20.25
CA ASP A 21 34.86 13.29 18.81
C ASP A 21 34.54 12.03 17.97
N PRO A 22 35.02 10.82 18.33
CA PRO A 22 34.65 9.58 17.64
C PRO A 22 33.14 9.28 17.72
N LEU A 23 32.54 9.38 18.90
CA LEU A 23 31.12 9.11 19.10
C LEU A 23 30.25 10.11 18.35
N ARG A 24 30.59 11.40 18.45
CA ARG A 24 29.95 12.49 17.70
C ARG A 24 29.97 12.22 16.19
N GLY A 25 31.11 11.82 15.64
CA GLY A 25 31.24 11.49 14.22
C GLY A 25 30.33 10.33 13.79
N ARG A 26 30.24 9.28 14.61
CA ARG A 26 29.37 8.13 14.34
C ARG A 26 27.89 8.49 14.34
N ILE A 27 27.45 9.34 15.28
CA ILE A 27 26.06 9.81 15.34
C ILE A 27 25.71 10.64 14.09
N ILE A 28 26.61 11.54 13.67
CA ILE A 28 26.42 12.35 12.46
C ILE A 28 26.33 11.47 11.21
N GLU A 29 27.20 10.48 11.06
CA GLU A 29 27.14 9.57 9.91
C GLU A 29 25.88 8.71 9.92
N ALA A 30 25.42 8.24 11.08
CA ALA A 30 24.14 7.52 11.19
C ALA A 30 22.96 8.39 10.73
N ALA A 31 22.90 9.65 11.17
CA ALA A 31 21.87 10.60 10.74
C ALA A 31 21.90 10.80 9.21
N LYS A 32 23.09 10.97 8.62
CA LYS A 32 23.26 11.13 7.16
C LYS A 32 22.83 9.89 6.39
N GLN A 33 23.15 8.69 6.89
CA GLN A 33 22.74 7.43 6.27
C GLN A 33 21.21 7.29 6.28
N LEU A 34 20.57 7.57 7.42
CA LEU A 34 19.11 7.55 7.54
C LEU A 34 18.46 8.57 6.60
N ALA A 35 18.94 9.81 6.58
CA ALA A 35 18.45 10.86 5.68
C ALA A 35 18.60 10.49 4.20
N THR A 36 19.74 9.91 3.82
CA THR A 36 19.99 9.47 2.43
C THR A 36 19.08 8.32 2.03
N ALA A 37 18.91 7.32 2.90
CA ALA A 37 18.05 6.17 2.63
C ALA A 37 16.57 6.59 2.51
N ALA A 38 16.14 7.58 3.28
CA ALA A 38 14.80 8.14 3.22
C ALA A 38 14.60 9.15 2.06
N ALA A 39 15.64 9.44 1.27
CA ALA A 39 15.64 10.51 0.27
C ALA A 39 15.17 11.87 0.86
N TYR A 40 15.58 12.16 2.09
CA TYR A 40 15.14 13.33 2.83
C TYR A 40 15.75 14.61 2.24
N ASP A 41 14.91 15.58 1.92
CA ASP A 41 15.25 16.73 1.07
C ASP A 41 14.99 18.08 1.73
N ASN A 42 14.87 18.13 3.07
CA ASN A 42 14.65 19.38 3.80
C ASN A 42 15.28 19.37 5.22
N LEU A 43 14.96 20.36 6.04
CA LEU A 43 15.45 20.49 7.43
C LEU A 43 14.68 19.58 8.39
N GLY A 44 15.41 18.71 9.09
CA GLY A 44 14.89 17.83 10.13
C GLY A 44 15.95 17.46 11.16
N THR A 45 15.50 16.89 12.27
CA THR A 45 16.36 16.47 13.40
C THR A 45 16.31 14.94 13.51
N PHE A 46 17.46 14.30 13.65
CA PHE A 46 17.57 12.87 13.94
C PHE A 46 18.04 12.71 15.38
N GLU A 47 17.22 12.07 16.20
CA GLU A 47 17.42 11.95 17.63
C GLU A 47 18.01 10.59 17.99
N PHE A 48 18.98 10.63 18.90
CA PHE A 48 19.70 9.45 19.37
C PHE A 48 19.80 9.48 20.89
N LEU A 49 19.66 8.32 21.52
CA LEU A 49 19.94 8.11 22.93
C LEU A 49 21.39 7.65 23.05
N VAL A 50 22.20 8.35 23.84
CA VAL A 50 23.57 7.93 24.15
C VAL A 50 23.59 7.24 25.50
N ASP A 51 24.19 6.06 25.56
CA ASP A 51 24.39 5.34 26.82
C ASP A 51 25.66 5.84 27.50
N GLY A 52 25.50 6.52 28.64
CA GLY A 52 26.62 7.03 29.43
C GLY A 52 27.39 5.96 30.21
N THR A 53 26.94 4.70 30.19
CA THR A 53 27.55 3.57 30.92
C THR A 53 28.30 2.59 30.02
N ALA A 54 27.97 2.54 28.73
CA ALA A 54 28.64 1.73 27.73
C ALA A 54 29.47 2.61 26.79
N GLU A 55 30.74 2.25 26.59
CA GLU A 55 31.64 3.02 25.75
C GLU A 55 31.15 3.08 24.28
N ASP A 56 31.04 4.29 23.75
CA ASP A 56 30.61 4.61 22.38
C ASP A 56 29.28 3.95 21.92
N SER A 57 28.33 3.77 22.84
CA SER A 57 27.02 3.18 22.54
C SER A 57 25.92 4.23 22.36
N PHE A 58 25.14 4.10 21.29
CA PHE A 58 23.97 4.95 21.04
C PHE A 58 22.88 4.19 20.26
N ALA A 59 21.63 4.62 20.42
CA ALA A 59 20.46 4.09 19.73
C ALA A 59 19.69 5.22 19.04
N PHE A 60 19.14 4.95 17.86
CA PHE A 60 18.19 5.87 17.20
C PHE A 60 16.86 5.87 17.95
N ILE A 61 16.28 7.05 18.18
CA ILE A 61 14.97 7.22 18.83
C ILE A 61 13.92 7.60 17.80
N GLU A 62 14.14 8.73 17.12
CA GLU A 62 13.15 9.35 16.25
C GLU A 62 13.82 10.21 15.18
N ALA A 63 13.13 10.40 14.05
CA ALA A 63 13.44 11.44 13.09
C ALA A 63 12.27 12.42 13.04
N ASN A 64 12.56 13.70 13.24
CA ASN A 64 11.62 14.79 13.27
C ASN A 64 11.75 15.61 11.97
N PRO A 65 10.90 15.38 10.94
CA PRO A 65 11.04 15.99 9.61
C PRO A 65 10.49 17.43 9.55
N ARG A 66 10.82 18.24 10.56
CA ARG A 66 10.34 19.61 10.76
C ARG A 66 11.36 20.43 11.53
N LEU A 67 11.22 21.75 11.50
CA LEU A 67 11.93 22.68 12.38
C LEU A 67 11.59 22.36 13.84
N GLN A 68 12.60 22.14 14.66
CA GLN A 68 12.44 21.89 16.10
C GLN A 68 12.53 23.18 16.92
N VAL A 69 11.97 23.18 18.12
CA VAL A 69 11.92 24.36 19.01
C VAL A 69 13.35 24.84 19.34
N GLU A 70 14.26 23.91 19.53
CA GLU A 70 15.66 24.07 19.90
C GLU A 70 16.61 24.40 18.73
N HIS A 71 16.13 24.54 17.49
CA HIS A 71 16.98 24.89 16.34
C HIS A 71 17.84 26.14 16.58
N THR A 72 17.38 27.06 17.43
CA THR A 72 18.05 28.32 17.75
C THR A 72 19.44 28.12 18.36
N VAL A 73 19.69 27.05 19.14
CA VAL A 73 21.04 26.85 19.70
C VAL A 73 22.03 26.51 18.61
N THR A 74 21.60 25.74 17.60
CA THR A 74 22.39 25.43 16.39
C THR A 74 22.69 26.69 15.59
N GLU A 75 21.71 27.60 15.45
CA GLU A 75 21.91 28.90 14.81
C GLU A 75 22.98 29.74 15.52
N GLU A 76 22.91 29.84 16.86
CA GLU A 76 23.86 30.65 17.63
C GLU A 76 25.30 30.13 17.55
N VAL A 77 25.50 28.81 17.50
CA VAL A 77 26.87 28.25 17.44
C VAL A 77 27.41 28.18 16.02
N LEU A 78 26.57 28.00 15.00
CA LEU A 78 27.01 27.90 13.59
C LEU A 78 26.95 29.23 12.83
N GLY A 79 26.20 30.22 13.33
CA GLY A 79 25.92 31.46 12.62
C GLY A 79 25.05 31.26 11.36
N LEU A 80 24.19 30.23 11.38
CA LEU A 80 23.27 29.91 10.29
C LEU A 80 21.86 30.41 10.59
N ASP A 81 21.10 30.69 9.55
CA ASP A 81 19.64 30.92 9.62
C ASP A 81 18.96 29.68 9.01
N LEU A 82 18.49 28.79 9.89
CA LEU A 82 17.96 27.49 9.49
C LEU A 82 16.55 27.63 8.90
N VAL A 83 15.77 28.61 9.34
CA VAL A 83 14.44 28.89 8.79
C VAL A 83 14.57 29.37 7.34
N ARG A 84 15.48 30.32 7.08
CA ARG A 84 15.77 30.78 5.72
C ARG A 84 16.28 29.65 4.83
N ALA A 85 17.17 28.80 5.35
CA ALA A 85 17.67 27.65 4.61
C ALA A 85 16.55 26.68 4.24
N GLN A 86 15.67 26.35 5.19
CA GLN A 86 14.50 25.49 4.99
C GLN A 86 13.58 26.01 3.89
N LEU A 87 13.25 27.31 3.93
CA LEU A 87 12.42 27.96 2.92
C LEU A 87 13.08 27.95 1.53
N ALA A 88 14.40 28.19 1.47
CA ALA A 88 15.12 28.21 0.20
C ALA A 88 15.24 26.82 -0.44
N VAL A 89 15.45 25.78 0.37
CA VAL A 89 15.44 24.38 -0.09
C VAL A 89 14.06 23.97 -0.58
N ALA A 90 12.99 24.33 0.17
CA ALA A 90 11.61 24.10 -0.26
C ALA A 90 11.27 24.83 -1.58
N ALA A 91 11.90 25.97 -1.85
CA ALA A 91 11.79 26.69 -3.11
C ALA A 91 12.66 26.11 -4.26
N GLY A 92 13.34 24.99 -4.05
CA GLY A 92 14.14 24.27 -5.05
C GLY A 92 15.64 24.61 -5.06
N SER A 93 16.14 25.37 -4.07
CA SER A 93 17.58 25.61 -3.95
C SER A 93 18.32 24.35 -3.48
N THR A 94 19.51 24.13 -4.01
CA THR A 94 20.41 23.04 -3.54
C THR A 94 21.22 23.50 -2.34
N LEU A 95 21.64 22.58 -1.46
CA LEU A 95 22.54 22.89 -0.35
C LEU A 95 23.83 23.58 -0.81
N ALA A 96 24.39 23.15 -1.96
CA ALA A 96 25.56 23.79 -2.56
C ALA A 96 25.30 25.25 -2.95
N SER A 97 24.16 25.56 -3.55
CA SER A 97 23.80 26.95 -3.91
C SER A 97 23.57 27.85 -2.70
N LEU A 98 23.25 27.28 -1.54
CA LEU A 98 23.07 28.00 -0.29
C LEU A 98 24.37 28.13 0.52
N GLY A 99 25.49 27.58 0.04
CA GLY A 99 26.75 27.54 0.80
C GLY A 99 26.69 26.59 2.00
N LEU A 100 25.76 25.62 2.00
CA LEU A 100 25.52 24.65 3.07
C LEU A 100 26.05 23.25 2.71
N ALA A 101 27.01 23.16 1.79
CA ALA A 101 27.77 21.93 1.60
C ALA A 101 28.59 21.64 2.87
N GLN A 102 28.82 20.35 3.20
CA GLN A 102 29.45 19.96 4.46
C GLN A 102 30.79 20.67 4.75
N GLY A 103 31.61 20.89 3.72
CA GLY A 103 32.89 21.61 3.86
C GLY A 103 32.78 23.13 3.97
N SER A 104 31.58 23.69 3.79
CA SER A 104 31.29 25.12 3.85
C SER A 104 30.58 25.54 5.14
N ILE A 105 30.06 24.56 5.91
CA ILE A 105 29.43 24.80 7.21
C ILE A 105 30.52 25.19 8.23
N PRO A 106 30.39 26.33 8.94
CA PRO A 106 31.35 26.71 9.97
C PRO A 106 31.44 25.66 11.08
N LYS A 107 32.62 25.54 11.71
CA LYS A 107 32.73 24.79 12.96
C LYS A 107 31.96 25.54 14.05
N PRO A 108 31.14 24.86 14.87
CA PRO A 108 30.41 25.58 15.90
C PRO A 108 31.32 26.30 16.92
N ARG A 109 30.98 27.53 17.27
CA ARG A 109 31.79 28.39 18.15
C ARG A 109 31.17 28.51 19.54
N GLY A 110 31.93 28.11 20.55
CA GLY A 110 31.56 28.27 21.95
C GLY A 110 30.35 27.42 22.35
N HIS A 111 29.57 27.91 23.31
CA HIS A 111 28.40 27.22 23.85
C HIS A 111 27.15 28.09 23.75
N ALA A 112 26.05 27.47 23.32
CA ALA A 112 24.71 28.05 23.39
C ALA A 112 23.81 27.21 24.31
N MET A 113 22.91 27.87 25.02
CA MET A 113 21.90 27.24 25.88
C MET A 113 20.55 27.92 25.64
N GLN A 114 19.54 27.13 25.32
CA GLN A 114 18.15 27.58 25.26
C GLN A 114 17.43 27.19 26.54
N LEU A 115 16.71 28.15 27.14
CA LEU A 115 15.85 27.96 28.29
C LEU A 115 14.41 28.24 27.87
N ARG A 116 13.52 27.28 28.12
CA ARG A 116 12.09 27.36 27.80
C ARG A 116 11.34 27.91 29.00
N VAL A 117 11.01 29.20 28.92
CA VAL A 117 10.21 29.90 29.93
C VAL A 117 8.74 29.60 29.64
N ASN A 118 8.13 28.86 30.55
CA ASN A 118 6.77 28.34 30.43
C ASN A 118 5.86 28.97 31.49
N MET A 119 4.58 29.12 31.15
CA MET A 119 3.49 29.51 32.07
C MET A 119 3.04 28.28 32.86
N GLU A 120 3.92 27.75 33.69
CA GLU A 120 3.65 26.59 34.54
C GLU A 120 4.52 26.60 35.79
N THR A 121 4.08 25.89 36.82
CA THR A 121 4.88 25.53 38.00
C THR A 121 5.06 24.02 38.07
N LEU A 122 6.07 23.54 38.78
CA LEU A 122 6.27 22.12 39.07
C LEU A 122 6.01 21.87 40.56
N ASP A 123 5.37 20.76 40.88
CA ASP A 123 5.20 20.29 42.26
C ASP A 123 6.26 19.25 42.67
N GLU A 124 6.21 18.83 43.94
CA GLU A 124 7.13 17.83 44.53
C GLU A 124 7.10 16.45 43.81
N THR A 125 6.05 16.17 43.04
CA THR A 125 5.89 14.93 42.27
C THR A 125 6.44 15.04 40.85
N GLY A 126 6.80 16.25 40.41
CA GLY A 126 7.27 16.54 39.06
C GLY A 126 6.14 16.83 38.07
N ALA A 127 4.89 16.92 38.54
CA ALA A 127 3.77 17.29 37.68
C ALA A 127 3.80 18.80 37.37
N THR A 128 3.56 19.15 36.10
CA THR A 128 3.45 20.54 35.66
C THR A 128 2.02 21.05 35.86
N HIS A 129 1.90 22.19 36.52
CA HIS A 129 0.65 22.90 36.74
C HIS A 129 0.61 24.13 35.84
N PRO A 130 -0.22 24.14 34.79
CA PRO A 130 -0.30 25.30 33.90
C PRO A 130 -0.85 26.50 34.64
N THR A 131 -0.33 27.68 34.32
CA THR A 131 -0.75 28.96 34.88
C THR A 131 -1.25 29.86 33.76
N GLY A 132 -2.00 30.90 34.11
CA GLY A 132 -2.49 31.85 33.13
C GLY A 132 -2.96 33.17 33.75
N GLY A 133 -3.19 34.17 32.91
CA GLY A 133 -3.52 35.52 33.34
C GLY A 133 -3.26 36.54 32.23
N VAL A 134 -3.02 37.78 32.63
CA VAL A 134 -2.61 38.86 31.72
C VAL A 134 -1.19 39.24 32.06
N LEU A 135 -0.30 39.25 31.07
CA LEU A 135 1.08 39.69 31.25
C LEU A 135 1.07 41.20 31.54
N ALA A 136 1.12 41.59 32.81
CA ALA A 136 1.12 42.99 33.21
C ALA A 136 2.44 43.68 32.83
N VAL A 137 3.54 42.95 32.99
CA VAL A 137 4.88 43.36 32.58
C VAL A 137 5.53 42.21 31.81
N PHE A 138 6.22 42.53 30.72
CA PHE A 138 6.99 41.58 29.94
C PHE A 138 8.25 42.26 29.40
N GLU A 139 9.37 42.12 30.11
CA GLU A 139 10.66 42.72 29.77
C GLU A 139 11.70 41.61 29.56
N PRO A 140 11.90 41.16 28.31
CA PRO A 140 12.85 40.10 28.01
C PRO A 140 14.30 40.55 28.24
N PRO A 141 15.20 39.64 28.65
CA PRO A 141 16.62 39.95 28.82
C PRO A 141 17.26 40.27 27.47
N SER A 142 18.30 41.10 27.50
CA SER A 142 18.95 41.60 26.28
C SER A 142 20.46 41.74 26.46
N GLY A 143 21.16 42.05 25.37
CA GLY A 143 22.61 42.28 25.36
C GLY A 143 23.37 41.29 24.48
N PRO A 144 24.69 41.47 24.32
CA PRO A 144 25.50 40.65 23.43
C PRO A 144 25.41 39.16 23.79
N GLY A 145 25.07 38.31 22.81
CA GLY A 145 24.90 36.86 22.99
C GLY A 145 23.73 36.48 23.89
N VAL A 146 22.69 37.31 23.95
CA VAL A 146 21.37 36.97 24.50
C VAL A 146 20.34 37.22 23.39
N ARG A 147 19.61 36.18 23.00
CA ARG A 147 18.50 36.21 22.04
C ARG A 147 17.25 35.72 22.74
N VAL A 148 16.11 36.34 22.46
CA VAL A 148 14.81 35.90 22.99
C VAL A 148 13.83 35.76 21.83
N ASP A 149 13.33 34.54 21.64
CA ASP A 149 12.26 34.24 20.70
C ASP A 149 10.98 34.05 21.52
N SER A 150 10.00 34.94 21.38
CA SER A 150 8.76 34.91 22.15
C SER A 150 7.61 35.54 21.37
N PHE A 151 6.38 35.16 21.72
CA PHE A 151 5.16 35.87 21.30
C PHE A 151 4.63 36.83 22.37
N GLY A 152 5.21 36.83 23.58
CA GLY A 152 4.73 37.59 24.73
C GLY A 152 4.94 39.09 24.59
N TYR A 153 3.99 39.87 25.09
CA TYR A 153 4.07 41.32 25.23
C TYR A 153 3.16 41.79 26.37
N ALA A 154 3.44 42.96 26.96
CA ALA A 154 2.61 43.51 28.02
C ALA A 154 1.15 43.74 27.55
N GLY A 155 0.19 43.30 28.34
CA GLY A 155 -1.25 43.29 28.04
C GLY A 155 -1.74 42.02 27.34
N TYR A 156 -0.86 41.08 26.99
CA TYR A 156 -1.27 39.80 26.40
C TYR A 156 -2.04 38.94 27.42
N LYS A 157 -3.26 38.53 27.07
CA LYS A 157 -4.08 37.61 27.86
C LYS A 157 -3.81 36.17 27.41
N THR A 158 -3.34 35.35 28.34
CA THR A 158 -2.98 33.96 28.05
C THR A 158 -4.23 33.09 27.94
N SER A 159 -4.09 31.95 27.27
CA SER A 159 -5.18 31.00 27.03
C SER A 159 -4.69 29.59 27.34
N ALA A 160 -5.45 28.85 28.13
CA ALA A 160 -5.20 27.43 28.41
C ALA A 160 -5.49 26.53 27.19
N ALA A 161 -5.99 27.08 26.08
CA ALA A 161 -6.20 26.32 24.84
C ALA A 161 -4.91 26.06 24.04
N PHE A 162 -3.78 26.64 24.45
CA PHE A 162 -2.50 26.54 23.75
C PHE A 162 -1.37 26.14 24.72
N ASP A 163 -0.22 25.73 24.17
CA ASP A 163 0.97 25.31 24.91
C ASP A 163 1.50 26.38 25.88
N SER A 164 2.12 25.95 26.99
CA SER A 164 2.57 26.83 28.07
C SER A 164 3.85 27.61 27.73
N LEU A 165 4.60 27.24 26.68
CA LEU A 165 5.84 27.89 26.27
C LEU A 165 5.61 29.37 25.93
N LEU A 166 6.10 30.28 26.77
CA LEU A 166 5.94 31.72 26.60
C LEU A 166 7.12 32.35 25.86
N ALA A 167 8.34 31.96 26.22
CA ALA A 167 9.56 32.50 25.63
C ALA A 167 10.70 31.49 25.62
N LYS A 168 11.53 31.55 24.59
CA LYS A 168 12.81 30.85 24.52
C LYS A 168 13.91 31.88 24.78
N VAL A 169 14.63 31.74 25.89
CA VAL A 169 15.80 32.57 26.19
C VAL A 169 17.03 31.80 25.72
N ILE A 170 17.76 32.33 24.75
CA ILE A 170 18.96 31.71 24.19
C ILE A 170 20.16 32.55 24.59
N VAL A 171 21.09 31.94 25.31
CA VAL A 171 22.36 32.58 25.64
C VAL A 171 23.50 31.91 24.89
N HIS A 172 24.42 32.72 24.38
CA HIS A 172 25.64 32.27 23.70
C HIS A 172 26.87 32.85 24.38
N THR A 173 27.89 32.03 24.54
CA THR A 173 29.23 32.47 24.96
C THR A 173 30.27 31.95 23.98
N PRO A 174 31.26 32.76 23.58
CA PRO A 174 32.32 32.33 22.67
C PRO A 174 33.36 31.43 23.34
N GLY A 175 33.37 31.33 24.67
CA GLY A 175 34.31 30.52 25.43
C GLY A 175 33.99 29.02 25.43
N GLU A 176 34.99 28.20 25.70
CA GLU A 176 34.87 26.73 25.77
C GLU A 176 34.44 26.23 27.16
N ALA A 177 34.33 27.10 28.16
CA ALA A 177 33.93 26.70 29.50
C ALA A 177 32.39 26.63 29.62
N TRP A 178 31.85 25.43 29.86
CA TRP A 178 30.43 25.21 30.13
C TRP A 178 29.88 26.12 31.24
N HIS A 179 30.67 26.37 32.28
CA HIS A 179 30.27 27.24 33.39
C HIS A 179 29.95 28.68 32.94
N ASP A 180 30.58 29.18 31.88
CA ASP A 180 30.35 30.55 31.39
C ASP A 180 28.95 30.70 30.80
N VAL A 181 28.49 29.72 30.00
CA VAL A 181 27.14 29.74 29.42
C VAL A 181 26.07 29.55 30.49
N VAL A 182 26.32 28.71 31.50
CA VAL A 182 25.42 28.51 32.66
C VAL A 182 25.30 29.81 33.47
N ALA A 183 26.42 30.49 33.73
CA ALA A 183 26.42 31.76 34.47
C ALA A 183 25.66 32.85 33.69
N LYS A 184 25.83 32.89 32.37
CA LYS A 184 25.09 33.83 31.50
C LYS A 184 23.61 33.50 31.44
N ALA A 185 23.23 32.23 31.34
CA ALA A 185 21.83 31.77 31.40
C ALA A 185 21.16 32.20 32.71
N SER A 186 21.83 31.97 33.83
CA SER A 186 21.33 32.35 35.16
C SER A 186 21.12 33.86 35.27
N ARG A 187 22.09 34.65 34.77
CA ARG A 187 21.97 36.10 34.71
C ARG A 187 20.79 36.55 33.84
N ALA A 188 20.67 36.02 32.62
CA ALA A 188 19.60 36.38 31.69
C ALA A 188 18.20 36.08 32.28
N LEU A 189 18.02 34.94 32.95
CA LEU A 189 16.75 34.64 33.63
C LEU A 189 16.45 35.59 34.79
N ARG A 190 17.48 36.09 35.50
CA ARG A 190 17.29 37.07 36.59
C ARG A 190 16.96 38.47 36.08
N GLU A 191 17.35 38.78 34.85
CA GLU A 191 17.00 40.03 34.16
C GLU A 191 15.61 39.96 33.49
N PHE A 192 15.06 38.76 33.27
CA PHE A 192 13.74 38.57 32.66
C PHE A 192 12.63 38.90 33.66
N ARG A 193 11.96 40.04 33.47
CA ARG A 193 10.81 40.42 34.28
C ARG A 193 9.50 40.05 33.59
N ILE A 194 8.71 39.22 34.27
CA ILE A 194 7.36 38.84 33.86
C ILE A 194 6.44 38.99 35.07
N ASP A 195 5.47 39.91 34.99
CA ASP A 195 4.48 40.13 36.05
C ASP A 195 3.07 39.74 35.53
N GLY A 196 2.21 39.25 36.42
CA GLY A 196 0.80 38.92 36.11
C GLY A 196 0.52 37.47 35.72
N VAL A 197 1.56 36.66 35.48
CA VAL A 197 1.49 35.20 35.28
C VAL A 197 2.67 34.55 35.97
N VAL A 198 2.44 33.43 36.67
CA VAL A 198 3.51 32.64 37.31
C VAL A 198 4.23 31.80 36.26
N THR A 199 5.56 31.74 36.30
CA THR A 199 6.36 31.00 35.30
C THR A 199 7.36 30.07 35.95
N ASN A 200 7.93 29.15 35.17
CA ASN A 200 8.96 28.22 35.62
C ASN A 200 10.36 28.85 35.78
N ILE A 201 10.52 30.19 35.73
CA ILE A 201 11.84 30.86 35.82
C ILE A 201 12.59 30.49 37.10
N ALA A 202 11.90 30.44 38.24
CA ALA A 202 12.50 30.07 39.52
C ALA A 202 13.05 28.63 39.48
N PHE A 203 12.27 27.71 38.90
CA PHE A 203 12.68 26.32 38.72
C PHE A 203 13.90 26.19 37.79
N LEU A 204 13.91 26.90 36.66
CA LEU A 204 15.07 26.94 35.76
C LEU A 204 16.31 27.49 36.46
N GLN A 205 16.18 28.51 37.31
CA GLN A 205 17.31 29.00 38.11
C GLN A 205 17.82 27.96 39.11
N ALA A 206 16.93 27.18 39.74
CA ALA A 206 17.32 26.07 40.63
C ALA A 206 18.10 24.99 39.86
N VAL A 207 17.65 24.63 38.66
CA VAL A 207 18.37 23.70 37.76
C VAL A 207 19.77 24.23 37.43
N LEU A 208 19.88 25.50 37.01
CA LEU A 208 21.17 26.12 36.67
C LEU A 208 22.13 26.22 37.87
N ALA A 209 21.59 26.33 39.08
CA ALA A 209 22.37 26.39 40.31
C ALA A 209 22.85 25.00 40.79
N HIS A 210 22.21 23.92 40.35
CA HIS A 210 22.51 22.57 40.81
C HIS A 210 23.97 22.16 40.46
N PRO A 211 24.75 21.61 41.41
CA PRO A 211 26.17 21.30 41.17
C PRO A 211 26.43 20.37 39.98
N ASP A 212 25.57 19.37 39.77
CA ASP A 212 25.72 18.43 38.67
C ASP A 212 25.43 19.08 37.31
N PHE A 213 24.44 19.99 37.24
CA PHE A 213 24.19 20.77 36.03
C PHE A 213 25.36 21.71 35.72
N ARG A 214 25.90 22.41 36.73
CA ARG A 214 27.07 23.30 36.57
C ARG A 214 28.33 22.58 36.11
N THR A 215 28.43 21.27 36.34
CA THR A 215 29.56 20.43 35.92
C THR A 215 29.24 19.57 34.69
N ASN A 216 28.11 19.79 34.04
CA ASN A 216 27.59 19.03 32.90
C ASN A 216 27.51 17.51 33.14
N ARG A 217 27.12 17.11 34.36
CA ARG A 217 26.91 15.70 34.76
C ARG A 217 25.41 15.41 34.82
N ILE A 218 24.76 15.41 33.66
CA ILE A 218 23.30 15.27 33.54
C ILE A 218 22.94 14.06 32.66
N ALA A 219 21.80 13.45 32.96
CA ALA A 219 21.17 12.35 32.21
C ALA A 219 19.68 12.64 32.05
N THR A 220 18.96 11.85 31.25
CA THR A 220 17.54 12.09 30.93
C THR A 220 16.63 12.10 32.15
N ASP A 221 16.99 11.42 33.23
CA ASP A 221 16.25 11.36 34.49
C ASP A 221 16.79 12.32 35.58
N PHE A 222 17.64 13.29 35.20
CA PHE A 222 18.24 14.24 36.14
C PHE A 222 17.18 15.02 36.94
N ILE A 223 16.12 15.49 36.29
CA ILE A 223 15.04 16.24 36.95
C ILE A 223 14.30 15.32 37.92
N ASP A 224 13.88 14.14 37.47
CA ASP A 224 13.14 13.16 38.29
C ASP A 224 13.91 12.78 39.56
N ARG A 225 15.23 12.54 39.44
CA ARG A 225 16.10 12.22 40.58
C ARG A 225 16.27 13.36 41.57
N ASN A 226 16.06 14.61 41.16
CA ASN A 226 16.34 15.79 41.97
C ASN A 226 15.12 16.67 42.23
N ILE A 227 13.91 16.25 41.84
CA ILE A 227 12.71 17.09 41.81
C ILE A 227 12.44 17.78 43.15
N GLY A 228 12.43 17.05 44.27
CA GLY A 228 12.23 17.64 45.59
C GLY A 228 13.24 18.72 45.92
N LYS A 229 14.54 18.49 45.66
CA LYS A 229 15.59 19.50 45.89
C LYS A 229 15.46 20.71 44.96
N LEU A 230 15.00 20.50 43.73
CA LEU A 230 14.85 21.56 42.74
C LEU A 230 13.63 22.44 43.05
N VAL A 231 12.52 21.85 43.49
CA VAL A 231 11.33 22.56 43.95
C VAL A 231 11.65 23.35 45.24
N ASP A 232 12.28 22.71 46.23
CA ASP A 232 12.73 23.39 47.47
C ASP A 232 13.66 24.59 47.18
N ALA A 233 14.57 24.43 46.22
CA ALA A 233 15.50 25.49 45.84
C ALA A 233 14.85 26.60 44.99
N ALA A 234 13.77 26.29 44.27
CA ALA A 234 13.01 27.28 43.50
C ALA A 234 12.31 28.28 44.42
N ASP A 235 11.83 27.84 45.58
CA ASP A 235 11.25 28.71 46.61
C ASP A 235 12.27 29.70 47.21
N GLY A 236 13.56 29.35 47.15
CA GLY A 236 14.70 30.20 47.55
C GLY A 236 15.28 31.07 46.43
N ALA A 237 14.51 31.37 45.37
CA ALA A 237 14.98 31.95 44.10
C ALA A 237 16.02 33.08 44.24
N ALA A 238 17.00 33.09 43.33
CA ALA A 238 18.05 34.10 43.33
C ALA A 238 17.48 35.49 43.06
N LYS A 239 18.00 36.51 43.78
CA LYS A 239 17.50 37.89 43.69
C LYS A 239 17.41 38.37 42.23
N PRO A 240 16.27 38.92 41.79
CA PRO A 240 16.12 39.46 40.44
C PRO A 240 17.12 40.60 40.19
N LEU A 241 17.43 40.83 38.91
CA LEU A 241 18.34 41.87 38.41
C LEU A 241 17.58 43.00 37.70
N TYR A 242 16.37 43.28 38.15
CA TYR A 242 15.57 44.42 37.72
C TYR A 242 15.06 45.20 38.93
N PHE A 243 14.69 46.47 38.72
CA PHE A 243 14.12 47.30 39.78
C PHE A 243 12.65 46.93 39.99
N ALA A 244 12.37 46.20 41.07
CA ALA A 244 11.02 46.09 41.60
C ALA A 244 10.67 47.36 42.38
N PRO A 245 9.49 47.97 42.20
CA PRO A 245 9.06 49.09 43.04
C PRO A 245 9.07 48.65 44.51
N SER A 246 9.62 49.48 45.40
CA SER A 246 9.55 49.25 46.86
C SER A 246 8.08 49.23 47.31
N GLU A 247 7.73 48.28 48.18
CA GLU A 247 6.43 48.21 48.85
C GLU A 247 6.08 49.58 49.45
N GLY A 248 5.26 50.37 48.75
CA GLY A 248 5.00 51.75 49.15
C GLY A 248 4.71 52.76 48.03
N SER A 249 4.02 52.38 46.96
CA SER A 249 3.26 53.34 46.15
C SER A 249 2.15 52.63 45.39
N GLY A 250 0.91 53.00 45.72
CA GLY A 250 -0.29 52.36 45.20
C GLY A 250 -0.42 52.52 43.69
N VAL A 251 -0.41 51.37 43.01
CA VAL A 251 -1.08 51.16 41.73
C VAL A 251 -1.72 49.78 41.83
N HIS A 252 -3.02 49.73 41.54
CA HIS A 252 -3.95 48.62 41.74
C HIS A 252 -3.33 47.22 41.62
N GLY A 253 -3.10 46.60 42.78
CA GLY A 253 -2.90 45.16 42.88
C GLY A 253 -4.12 44.47 42.28
N ALA A 254 -3.86 43.66 41.25
CA ALA A 254 -4.77 42.63 40.83
C ALA A 254 -5.15 41.79 42.05
N GLU A 255 -6.44 41.51 42.16
CA GLU A 255 -7.09 40.88 43.29
C GLU A 255 -6.29 39.68 43.79
N THR A 256 -5.74 39.84 45.00
CA THR A 256 -5.29 38.74 45.85
C THR A 256 -6.39 37.69 45.92
N HIS A 257 -6.03 36.43 45.67
CA HIS A 257 -6.83 35.23 45.96
C HIS A 257 -7.77 35.51 47.12
N VAL A 258 -9.07 35.51 46.82
CA VAL A 258 -10.11 35.49 47.84
C VAL A 258 -9.83 34.22 48.64
N VAL A 259 -9.37 34.36 49.88
CA VAL A 259 -9.46 33.28 50.87
C VAL A 259 -10.95 32.97 50.95
N GLN A 260 -11.38 31.93 50.25
CA GLN A 260 -12.74 31.43 50.32
C GLN A 260 -12.94 30.96 51.75
N VAL A 261 -13.60 31.80 52.55
CA VAL A 261 -13.96 31.47 53.93
C VAL A 261 -14.96 30.32 53.82
N VAL A 262 -14.49 29.10 54.05
CA VAL A 262 -15.35 27.93 54.15
C VAL A 262 -16.28 28.17 55.34
N PRO A 263 -17.60 28.22 55.13
CA PRO A 263 -18.55 28.41 56.23
C PRO A 263 -18.34 27.36 57.32
N GLU A 264 -18.38 27.78 58.58
CA GLU A 264 -18.15 26.91 59.75
C GLU A 264 -19.14 25.73 59.72
N GLY A 265 -18.61 24.49 59.79
CA GLY A 265 -19.42 23.26 59.69
C GLY A 265 -19.65 22.72 58.27
N THR A 266 -19.06 23.34 57.24
CA THR A 266 -19.14 22.86 55.84
C THR A 266 -17.81 22.37 55.28
N VAL A 267 -17.86 21.61 54.20
CA VAL A 267 -16.73 21.09 53.42
C VAL A 267 -16.85 21.64 52.00
N MET A 268 -15.74 22.12 51.46
CA MET A 268 -15.67 22.68 50.11
C MET A 268 -15.61 21.56 49.05
N VAL A 269 -16.44 21.67 48.02
CA VAL A 269 -16.26 20.91 46.77
C VAL A 269 -15.54 21.82 45.78
N ALA A 270 -14.26 21.57 45.57
CA ALA A 270 -13.39 22.38 44.73
C ALA A 270 -13.39 21.89 43.27
N ALA A 271 -13.07 22.79 42.34
CA ALA A 271 -12.77 22.44 40.97
C ALA A 271 -11.51 21.56 40.92
N PRO A 272 -11.59 20.31 40.43
CA PRO A 272 -10.46 19.38 40.41
C PRO A 272 -9.37 19.78 39.41
N LEU A 273 -9.66 20.73 38.52
CA LEU A 273 -8.77 21.26 37.50
C LEU A 273 -9.29 22.61 37.01
N GLN A 274 -8.46 23.38 36.32
CA GLN A 274 -8.90 24.59 35.64
C GLN A 274 -9.85 24.23 34.49
N GLY A 275 -11.05 24.80 34.48
CA GLY A 275 -12.03 24.58 33.41
C GLY A 275 -13.30 25.40 33.58
N THR A 276 -14.19 25.32 32.61
CA THR A 276 -15.48 26.02 32.65
C THR A 276 -16.57 25.08 33.10
N ILE A 277 -17.39 25.47 34.09
CA ILE A 277 -18.58 24.72 34.49
C ILE A 277 -19.53 24.66 33.31
N VAL A 278 -19.79 23.45 32.79
CA VAL A 278 -20.76 23.21 31.73
C VAL A 278 -22.16 23.15 32.32
N THR A 279 -22.33 22.44 33.44
CA THR A 279 -23.62 22.28 34.11
C THR A 279 -23.43 21.91 35.58
N ILE A 280 -24.20 22.54 36.47
CA ILE A 280 -24.38 22.11 37.86
C ILE A 280 -25.67 21.30 37.98
N GLN A 281 -25.58 20.11 38.58
CA GLN A 281 -26.68 19.15 38.63
C GLN A 281 -27.42 19.11 39.98
N VAL A 282 -26.98 19.92 40.95
CA VAL A 282 -27.55 19.99 42.30
C VAL A 282 -27.98 21.40 42.66
N LYS A 283 -28.90 21.53 43.62
CA LYS A 283 -29.41 22.82 44.10
C LYS A 283 -29.05 23.07 45.56
N GLU A 284 -29.00 24.34 45.96
CA GLU A 284 -28.90 24.70 47.37
C GLU A 284 -30.06 24.09 48.18
N GLY A 285 -29.75 23.52 49.34
CA GLY A 285 -30.64 22.80 50.23
C GLY A 285 -30.80 21.30 49.93
N GLU A 286 -30.31 20.81 48.78
CA GLU A 286 -30.40 19.42 48.35
C GLU A 286 -29.46 18.50 49.13
N ILE A 287 -29.91 17.28 49.43
CA ILE A 287 -29.07 16.26 50.09
C ILE A 287 -28.39 15.44 49.00
N VAL A 288 -27.07 15.45 48.98
CA VAL A 288 -26.23 14.68 48.07
C VAL A 288 -25.58 13.51 48.79
N ARG A 289 -25.32 12.43 48.07
CA ARG A 289 -24.73 11.19 48.60
C ARG A 289 -23.27 11.04 48.13
N PRO A 290 -22.42 10.29 48.84
CA PRO A 290 -21.09 9.95 48.33
C PRO A 290 -21.20 9.31 46.93
N GLY A 291 -20.36 9.75 46.00
CA GLY A 291 -20.35 9.29 44.60
C GLY A 291 -21.40 9.93 43.68
N GLN A 292 -22.29 10.78 44.19
CA GLN A 292 -23.28 11.50 43.36
C GLN A 292 -22.59 12.61 42.54
N GLN A 293 -22.95 12.72 41.26
CA GLN A 293 -22.47 13.80 40.39
C GLN A 293 -23.04 15.15 40.83
N LEU A 294 -22.17 16.16 40.96
CA LEU A 294 -22.47 17.51 41.42
C LEU A 294 -22.40 18.54 40.28
N ALA A 295 -21.35 18.46 39.44
CA ALA A 295 -21.13 19.38 38.33
C ALA A 295 -20.34 18.72 37.20
N VAL A 296 -20.35 19.33 36.01
CA VAL A 296 -19.50 18.99 34.86
C VAL A 296 -18.61 20.18 34.54
N ILE A 297 -17.30 19.95 34.40
CA ILE A 297 -16.31 20.98 34.03
C ILE A 297 -15.68 20.62 32.68
N GLU A 298 -15.70 21.53 31.72
CA GLU A 298 -14.99 21.41 30.45
C GLU A 298 -13.59 22.02 30.56
N SER A 299 -12.58 21.23 30.25
CA SER A 299 -11.20 21.68 30.10
C SER A 299 -10.54 20.98 28.93
N MET A 300 -9.80 21.73 28.11
CA MET A 300 -9.07 21.18 26.95
C MET A 300 -9.93 20.30 26.03
N LYS A 301 -11.20 20.69 25.77
CA LYS A 301 -12.21 19.95 24.97
C LYS A 301 -12.70 18.63 25.58
N MET A 302 -12.40 18.38 26.85
CA MET A 302 -12.84 17.19 27.59
C MET A 302 -13.73 17.62 28.76
N GLU A 303 -14.80 16.86 29.00
CA GLU A 303 -15.68 17.04 30.15
C GLU A 303 -15.21 16.18 31.33
N HIS A 304 -15.12 16.78 32.51
CA HIS A 304 -14.74 16.15 33.77
C HIS A 304 -15.91 16.19 34.74
N LEU A 305 -16.28 15.03 35.28
CA LEU A 305 -17.35 14.91 36.27
C LEU A 305 -16.82 15.26 37.66
N VAL A 306 -17.50 16.18 38.35
CA VAL A 306 -17.25 16.49 39.76
C VAL A 306 -18.23 15.68 40.60
N MET A 307 -17.71 14.75 41.40
CA MET A 307 -18.49 13.86 42.25
C MET A 307 -18.41 14.29 43.71
N ALA A 308 -19.46 14.03 44.49
CA ALA A 308 -19.45 14.24 45.93
C ALA A 308 -18.59 13.18 46.62
N GLU A 309 -17.49 13.57 47.27
CA GLU A 309 -16.65 12.61 48.02
C GLU A 309 -17.35 12.06 49.26
N GLN A 310 -18.29 12.82 49.82
CA GLN A 310 -19.05 12.46 51.02
C GLN A 310 -20.51 12.93 50.92
N GLY A 311 -21.38 12.33 51.74
CA GLY A 311 -22.78 12.71 51.86
C GLY A 311 -22.94 14.02 52.62
N GLY A 312 -23.88 14.86 52.21
CA GLY A 312 -24.08 16.15 52.83
C GLY A 312 -25.22 16.95 52.22
N ARG A 313 -25.59 18.06 52.87
CA ARG A 313 -26.53 19.03 52.33
C ARG A 313 -25.76 20.13 51.58
N VAL A 314 -26.14 20.41 50.34
CA VAL A 314 -25.62 21.54 49.56
C VAL A 314 -26.06 22.83 50.25
N MET A 315 -25.12 23.61 50.74
CA MET A 315 -25.42 24.86 51.46
C MET A 315 -25.43 26.05 50.53
N THR A 316 -24.40 26.18 49.70
CA THR A 316 -24.23 27.33 48.79
C THR A 316 -23.53 26.89 47.52
N LEU A 317 -24.05 27.32 46.37
CA LEU A 317 -23.40 27.21 45.07
C LEU A 317 -22.57 28.49 44.85
N VAL A 318 -21.24 28.34 44.76
CA VAL A 318 -20.30 29.46 44.67
C VAL A 318 -20.11 29.91 43.22
N ALA A 319 -20.25 28.97 42.28
CA ALA A 319 -20.15 29.20 40.84
C ALA A 319 -21.40 28.68 40.12
N GLY A 320 -21.69 29.20 38.93
CA GLY A 320 -22.82 28.80 38.09
C GLY A 320 -22.39 28.31 36.71
N ASP A 321 -23.34 27.84 35.91
CA ASP A 321 -23.08 27.40 34.53
C ASP A 321 -22.37 28.51 33.73
N GLY A 322 -21.32 28.13 33.00
CA GLY A 322 -20.47 29.03 32.22
C GLY A 322 -19.37 29.74 33.03
N ALA A 323 -19.28 29.55 34.34
CA ALA A 323 -18.18 30.10 35.14
C ALA A 323 -16.88 29.31 34.90
N THR A 324 -15.79 30.01 34.58
CA THR A 324 -14.46 29.42 34.52
C THR A 324 -13.84 29.46 35.91
N LEU A 325 -13.49 28.29 36.43
CA LEU A 325 -12.84 28.12 37.71
C LEU A 325 -11.39 27.65 37.51
N MET A 326 -10.51 28.11 38.40
CA MET A 326 -9.16 27.59 38.56
C MET A 326 -9.18 26.34 39.44
N HIS A 327 -8.14 25.51 39.33
CA HIS A 327 -7.95 24.37 40.23
C HIS A 327 -8.01 24.83 41.70
N GLY A 328 -8.81 24.16 42.51
CA GLY A 328 -8.98 24.46 43.94
C GLY A 328 -10.03 25.52 44.29
N GLU A 329 -10.62 26.22 43.31
CA GLU A 329 -11.71 27.17 43.60
C GLU A 329 -13.02 26.43 43.91
N ALA A 330 -13.76 26.89 44.92
CA ALA A 330 -15.03 26.29 45.32
C ALA A 330 -16.06 26.36 44.19
N ILE A 331 -16.65 25.21 43.89
CA ILE A 331 -17.88 25.08 43.11
C ILE A 331 -19.07 25.27 44.04
N LEU A 332 -19.06 24.59 45.20
CA LEU A 332 -20.11 24.63 46.22
C LEU A 332 -19.59 24.21 47.61
N TYR A 333 -20.39 24.47 48.63
CA TYR A 333 -20.14 24.01 50.02
C TYR A 333 -21.17 22.98 50.46
N LEU A 334 -20.71 21.92 51.12
CA LEU A 334 -21.52 20.82 51.67
C LEU A 334 -21.48 20.81 53.21
N GLU A 335 -22.62 20.81 53.88
CA GLU A 335 -22.71 20.43 55.29
C GLU A 335 -22.68 18.89 55.40
N PRO A 336 -21.69 18.27 56.06
CA PRO A 336 -21.59 16.81 56.16
C PRO A 336 -22.80 16.20 56.86
N LEU A 337 -23.40 15.17 56.28
CA LEU A 337 -24.49 14.40 56.87
C LEU A 337 -24.19 12.91 56.74
N ASP A 338 -24.48 12.14 57.79
CA ASP A 338 -24.30 10.68 57.80
C ASP A 338 -25.46 10.03 57.03
N VAL A 339 -25.35 10.01 55.70
CA VAL A 339 -26.35 9.45 54.79
C VAL A 339 -25.91 8.04 54.41
N ALA A 340 -26.69 7.03 54.82
CA ALA A 340 -26.37 5.63 54.57
C ALA A 340 -26.16 5.35 53.06
N ALA A 341 -25.03 4.72 52.74
CA ALA A 341 -24.69 4.24 51.40
C ALA A 341 -25.50 2.98 51.07
N ASP A 342 -26.79 3.13 50.78
CA ASP A 342 -27.62 2.03 50.33
C ASP A 342 -27.70 1.97 48.79
N SER A 343 -27.31 0.80 48.28
CA SER A 343 -27.23 0.36 46.89
C SER A 343 -26.21 1.10 46.01
N THR A 344 -25.25 0.30 45.51
CA THR A 344 -24.63 0.42 44.18
C THR A 344 -25.36 1.41 43.29
N THR A 345 -24.67 2.43 42.78
CA THR A 345 -25.05 3.05 41.51
C THR A 345 -25.47 1.90 40.60
N ALA A 346 -26.77 1.81 40.30
CA ALA A 346 -27.18 1.05 39.16
C ALA A 346 -26.33 1.65 38.03
N GLU A 347 -25.34 0.88 37.54
CA GLU A 347 -24.85 1.10 36.19
C GLU A 347 -26.14 1.29 35.39
N ALA A 348 -26.36 2.52 34.91
CA ALA A 348 -27.49 2.77 34.04
C ALA A 348 -27.38 1.69 32.98
N ASP A 349 -28.34 0.78 32.93
CA ASP A 349 -28.29 -0.44 32.11
C ASP A 349 -27.98 0.04 30.68
N ILE A 350 -26.70 -0.07 30.28
CA ILE A 350 -26.23 0.55 29.05
C ILE A 350 -26.79 -0.34 27.97
N ASP A 351 -27.83 0.13 27.31
CA ASP A 351 -28.36 -0.54 26.13
C ASP A 351 -27.28 -0.54 25.05
N LEU A 352 -26.55 -1.65 24.94
CA LEU A 352 -25.49 -1.86 23.96
C LEU A 352 -26.05 -1.85 22.52
N ASP A 353 -27.36 -2.02 22.36
CA ASP A 353 -28.07 -1.94 21.08
C ASP A 353 -28.57 -0.51 20.79
N HIS A 354 -28.37 0.46 21.70
CA HIS A 354 -28.73 1.85 21.47
C HIS A 354 -27.86 2.47 20.36
N VAL A 355 -28.47 2.69 19.20
CA VAL A 355 -27.83 3.37 18.08
C VAL A 355 -27.80 4.88 18.33
N ARG A 356 -26.61 5.40 18.62
CA ARG A 356 -26.38 6.85 18.77
C ARG A 356 -26.71 7.63 17.49
N PRO A 357 -27.04 8.94 17.58
CA PRO A 357 -27.37 9.75 16.40
C PRO A 357 -26.29 9.81 15.31
N ASP A 358 -25.01 9.85 15.70
CA ASP A 358 -23.87 9.85 14.78
C ASP A 358 -23.73 8.52 14.03
N LEU A 359 -23.89 7.41 14.75
CA LEU A 359 -23.93 6.06 14.18
C LEU A 359 -25.15 5.89 13.26
N ALA A 360 -26.32 6.42 13.65
CA ALA A 360 -27.52 6.41 12.82
C ALA A 360 -27.31 7.16 11.50
N GLU A 361 -26.61 8.31 11.52
CA GLU A 361 -26.24 9.03 10.29
C GLU A 361 -25.31 8.19 9.40
N LEU A 362 -24.28 7.57 9.98
CA LEU A 362 -23.38 6.67 9.26
C LEU A 362 -24.14 5.53 8.59
N ILE A 363 -24.99 4.82 9.35
CA ILE A 363 -25.82 3.71 8.85
C ILE A 363 -26.72 4.19 7.72
N ALA A 364 -27.38 5.35 7.87
CA ALA A 364 -28.23 5.91 6.83
C ALA A 364 -27.46 6.27 5.55
N ARG A 365 -26.25 6.83 5.67
CA ARG A 365 -25.40 7.15 4.51
C ARG A 365 -24.87 5.89 3.83
N GLN A 366 -24.46 4.88 4.59
CA GLN A 366 -24.02 3.59 4.04
C GLN A 366 -25.18 2.85 3.35
N ALA A 367 -26.39 2.91 3.92
CA ALA A 367 -27.58 2.30 3.38
C ALA A 367 -27.85 2.78 1.93
N ASN A 368 -27.64 4.06 1.62
CA ASN A 368 -27.77 4.60 0.26
C ASN A 368 -26.83 3.97 -0.77
N THR A 369 -25.74 3.34 -0.33
CA THR A 369 -24.77 2.71 -1.22
C THR A 369 -25.18 1.28 -1.60
N LEU A 370 -26.08 0.66 -0.84
CA LEU A 370 -26.52 -0.73 -0.99
C LEU A 370 -27.66 -0.86 -2.01
N ASP A 371 -27.70 -2.00 -2.70
CA ASP A 371 -28.72 -2.28 -3.73
C ASP A 371 -30.15 -2.22 -3.20
N ALA A 372 -30.36 -2.64 -1.94
CA ALA A 372 -31.66 -2.60 -1.28
C ALA A 372 -32.29 -1.19 -1.24
N ASN A 373 -31.47 -0.13 -1.21
CA ASN A 373 -31.93 1.27 -1.23
C ASN A 373 -31.78 1.94 -2.60
N ARG A 374 -31.49 1.15 -3.65
CA ARG A 374 -31.32 1.64 -5.03
C ARG A 374 -32.17 0.86 -6.04
N PRO A 375 -33.46 0.59 -5.77
CA PRO A 375 -34.29 -0.32 -6.59
C PRO A 375 -34.36 0.08 -8.06
N ALA A 376 -34.44 1.38 -8.38
CA ALA A 376 -34.45 1.85 -9.77
C ALA A 376 -33.13 1.60 -10.52
N SER A 377 -31.99 1.55 -9.82
CA SER A 377 -30.71 1.19 -10.45
C SER A 377 -30.60 -0.32 -10.65
N VAL A 378 -31.09 -1.11 -9.69
CA VAL A 378 -31.18 -2.58 -9.80
C VAL A 378 -32.08 -2.97 -10.97
N GLU A 379 -33.27 -2.38 -11.07
CA GLU A 379 -34.22 -2.63 -12.16
C GLU A 379 -33.62 -2.31 -13.54
N ARG A 380 -32.87 -1.21 -13.67
CA ARG A 380 -32.15 -0.88 -14.92
C ARG A 380 -31.15 -1.97 -15.32
N ARG A 381 -30.46 -2.62 -14.37
CA ARG A 381 -29.56 -3.75 -14.65
C ARG A 381 -30.32 -5.00 -15.03
N ARG A 382 -31.45 -5.28 -14.37
CA ARG A 382 -32.30 -6.43 -14.72
C ARG A 382 -32.86 -6.33 -16.14
N ASN A 383 -33.19 -5.12 -16.60
CA ASN A 383 -33.65 -4.90 -17.97
C ASN A 383 -32.61 -5.24 -19.04
N THR A 384 -31.32 -5.31 -18.69
CA THR A 384 -30.24 -5.73 -19.57
C THR A 384 -29.74 -7.15 -19.27
N ASN A 385 -30.46 -7.91 -18.42
CA ASN A 385 -30.05 -9.22 -17.89
C ASN A 385 -28.67 -9.19 -17.22
N GLN A 386 -28.36 -8.08 -16.55
CA GLN A 386 -27.08 -7.89 -15.88
C GLN A 386 -27.27 -7.79 -14.35
N ARG A 387 -26.18 -8.07 -13.66
CA ARG A 387 -26.01 -7.97 -12.21
C ARG A 387 -25.52 -6.59 -11.82
N THR A 388 -25.66 -6.23 -10.56
CA THR A 388 -25.03 -5.01 -10.03
C THR A 388 -23.55 -5.27 -9.70
N ALA A 389 -22.77 -4.20 -9.53
CA ALA A 389 -21.40 -4.31 -9.04
C ALA A 389 -21.33 -5.03 -7.68
N ARG A 390 -22.31 -4.79 -6.78
CA ARG A 390 -22.34 -5.42 -5.46
C ARG A 390 -22.67 -6.90 -5.51
N GLU A 391 -23.54 -7.34 -6.43
CA GLU A 391 -23.84 -8.76 -6.63
C GLU A 391 -22.64 -9.54 -7.17
N ASN A 392 -21.89 -8.94 -8.10
CA ASN A 392 -20.66 -9.53 -8.60
C ASN A 392 -19.60 -9.65 -7.50
N VAL A 393 -19.41 -8.58 -6.68
CA VAL A 393 -18.51 -8.62 -5.52
C VAL A 393 -18.96 -9.68 -4.52
N ALA A 394 -20.25 -9.76 -4.19
CA ALA A 394 -20.79 -10.70 -3.22
C ALA A 394 -20.63 -12.17 -3.63
N GLN A 395 -20.74 -12.51 -4.93
CA GLN A 395 -20.46 -13.87 -5.39
C GLN A 395 -18.96 -14.17 -5.40
N LEU A 396 -18.12 -13.19 -5.75
CA LEU A 396 -16.69 -13.41 -5.89
C LEU A 396 -16.04 -13.77 -4.56
N VAL A 397 -16.39 -13.03 -3.50
CA VAL A 397 -15.72 -13.06 -2.20
C VAL A 397 -16.36 -14.07 -1.26
N ASP A 398 -15.58 -14.57 -0.30
CA ASP A 398 -16.13 -15.42 0.76
C ASP A 398 -17.05 -14.60 1.69
N ASP A 399 -18.12 -15.23 2.20
CA ASP A 399 -19.12 -14.59 3.04
C ASP A 399 -18.51 -13.84 4.24
N GLY A 400 -18.87 -12.57 4.40
CA GLY A 400 -18.40 -11.72 5.50
C GLY A 400 -16.95 -11.24 5.39
N SER A 401 -16.22 -11.56 4.31
CA SER A 401 -14.80 -11.19 4.17
C SER A 401 -14.55 -9.80 3.59
N PHE A 402 -15.52 -9.22 2.87
CA PHE A 402 -15.33 -7.97 2.13
C PHE A 402 -15.28 -6.75 3.04
N MET A 403 -14.12 -6.11 3.11
CA MET A 403 -13.89 -4.85 3.80
C MET A 403 -13.83 -3.71 2.77
N GLU A 404 -14.94 -3.00 2.61
CA GLU A 404 -15.10 -1.94 1.60
C GLU A 404 -14.33 -0.65 1.98
N TYR A 405 -13.61 -0.08 1.01
CA TYR A 405 -12.89 1.18 1.15
C TYR A 405 -13.62 2.32 0.43
N GLY A 406 -13.88 3.41 1.17
CA GLY A 406 -14.43 4.64 0.59
C GLY A 406 -15.87 4.48 0.09
N SER A 407 -16.70 3.69 0.77
CA SER A 407 -18.13 3.50 0.43
C SER A 407 -18.90 4.83 0.40
N LEU A 408 -18.56 5.77 1.29
CA LEU A 408 -19.17 7.10 1.38
C LEU A 408 -18.61 8.14 0.40
N ALA A 409 -17.70 7.76 -0.51
CA ALA A 409 -17.20 8.67 -1.52
C ALA A 409 -18.33 9.12 -2.47
N ILE A 410 -18.27 10.38 -2.90
CA ILE A 410 -19.23 10.98 -3.83
C ILE A 410 -18.47 11.70 -4.94
N ALA A 411 -19.11 11.92 -6.09
CA ALA A 411 -18.48 12.57 -7.23
C ALA A 411 -18.00 14.00 -6.90
N ALA A 412 -16.88 14.39 -7.52
CA ALA A 412 -16.23 15.69 -7.36
C ALA A 412 -16.98 16.81 -8.11
N GLN A 413 -18.26 17.01 -7.77
CA GLN A 413 -19.20 17.89 -8.49
C GLN A 413 -19.98 18.83 -7.55
N ARG A 414 -19.48 19.11 -6.34
CA ARG A 414 -20.12 19.99 -5.33
C ARG A 414 -20.35 21.40 -5.84
N ARG A 415 -19.52 21.89 -6.78
CA ARG A 415 -19.72 23.21 -7.39
C ARG A 415 -20.96 23.31 -8.30
N ARG A 416 -21.54 22.18 -8.74
CA ARG A 416 -22.68 22.17 -9.68
C ARG A 416 -23.87 21.33 -9.25
N ARG A 417 -23.76 20.53 -8.18
CA ARG A 417 -24.82 19.68 -7.64
C ARG A 417 -24.94 19.84 -6.14
N LYS A 418 -26.16 19.71 -5.62
CA LYS A 418 -26.43 19.74 -4.17
C LYS A 418 -25.83 18.50 -3.51
N LEU A 419 -25.44 18.62 -2.24
CA LEU A 419 -24.80 17.53 -1.51
C LEU A 419 -25.70 16.29 -1.40
N ASP A 420 -26.98 16.45 -1.05
CA ASP A 420 -27.91 15.31 -0.91
C ASP A 420 -28.11 14.56 -2.24
N ASP A 421 -28.12 15.29 -3.35
CA ASP A 421 -28.19 14.70 -4.69
C ASP A 421 -26.92 13.91 -5.02
N LEU A 422 -25.74 14.40 -4.64
CA LEU A 422 -24.48 13.66 -4.77
C LEU A 422 -24.45 12.40 -3.90
N ILE A 423 -24.86 12.50 -2.64
CA ILE A 423 -24.93 11.36 -1.71
C ILE A 423 -25.85 10.28 -2.27
N LYS A 424 -27.01 10.66 -2.82
CA LYS A 424 -27.99 9.71 -3.34
C LYS A 424 -27.60 9.11 -4.69
N ASN A 425 -27.07 9.92 -5.61
CA ASN A 425 -26.93 9.54 -7.02
C ASN A 425 -25.48 9.30 -7.47
N THR A 426 -24.50 9.50 -6.58
CA THR A 426 -23.09 9.17 -6.84
C THR A 426 -22.47 8.30 -5.74
N PRO A 427 -23.17 7.27 -5.23
CA PRO A 427 -22.66 6.44 -4.15
C PRO A 427 -21.33 5.78 -4.54
N ALA A 428 -20.41 5.73 -3.58
CA ALA A 428 -19.04 5.23 -3.74
C ALA A 428 -18.24 5.84 -4.92
N ASP A 429 -18.70 6.97 -5.47
CA ASP A 429 -18.26 7.56 -6.74
C ASP A 429 -18.28 6.59 -7.94
N GLY A 430 -19.17 5.60 -7.91
CA GLY A 430 -19.32 4.59 -8.96
C GLY A 430 -18.22 3.53 -8.99
N LEU A 431 -17.51 3.33 -7.88
CA LEU A 431 -16.48 2.30 -7.74
C LEU A 431 -16.58 1.60 -6.39
N VAL A 432 -17.05 0.35 -6.37
CA VAL A 432 -17.03 -0.51 -5.18
C VAL A 432 -15.67 -1.18 -5.13
N MET A 433 -14.95 -1.06 -4.02
CA MET A 433 -13.61 -1.66 -3.90
C MET A 433 -13.25 -1.97 -2.46
N GLY A 434 -12.34 -2.91 -2.27
CA GLY A 434 -11.87 -3.29 -0.94
C GLY A 434 -10.97 -4.50 -0.95
N VAL A 435 -10.65 -4.98 0.25
CA VAL A 435 -9.96 -6.26 0.46
C VAL A 435 -10.96 -7.32 0.87
N ALA A 436 -10.72 -8.56 0.48
CA ALA A 436 -11.55 -9.71 0.79
C ALA A 436 -10.72 -11.00 0.80
N THR A 437 -11.39 -12.12 1.03
CA THR A 437 -10.88 -13.44 0.69
C THR A 437 -11.69 -14.04 -0.47
N VAL A 438 -11.03 -14.81 -1.32
CA VAL A 438 -11.62 -15.56 -2.43
C VAL A 438 -11.09 -16.98 -2.37
N ASN A 439 -11.99 -17.98 -2.39
CA ASN A 439 -11.66 -19.40 -2.23
C ASN A 439 -11.08 -19.74 -0.84
N GLY A 440 -11.55 -19.05 0.22
CA GLY A 440 -11.06 -19.21 1.60
C GLY A 440 -11.13 -20.64 2.12
N GLU A 441 -12.18 -21.37 1.76
CA GLU A 441 -12.35 -22.79 2.12
C GLU A 441 -11.19 -23.67 1.60
N LYS A 442 -10.64 -23.36 0.43
CA LYS A 442 -9.61 -24.18 -0.24
C LYS A 442 -8.19 -23.80 0.14
N PHE A 443 -7.93 -22.52 0.39
CA PHE A 443 -6.56 -21.99 0.53
C PHE A 443 -6.28 -21.29 1.87
N GLY A 444 -7.26 -21.27 2.77
CA GLY A 444 -7.16 -20.60 4.07
C GLY A 444 -7.09 -19.07 3.96
N PRO A 445 -7.11 -18.37 5.12
CA PRO A 445 -7.27 -16.92 5.14
C PRO A 445 -6.09 -16.15 4.52
N GLU A 446 -4.86 -16.69 4.57
CA GLU A 446 -3.67 -16.01 4.03
C GLU A 446 -3.54 -16.15 2.52
N GLY A 447 -3.78 -17.36 1.99
CA GLY A 447 -3.71 -17.68 0.56
C GLY A 447 -4.94 -17.20 -0.23
N ALA A 448 -6.02 -16.87 0.47
CA ALA A 448 -7.27 -16.38 -0.12
C ALA A 448 -7.35 -14.86 -0.30
N ARG A 449 -6.40 -14.09 0.27
CA ARG A 449 -6.45 -12.62 0.22
C ARG A 449 -6.55 -12.11 -1.22
N CYS A 450 -7.47 -11.20 -1.46
CA CYS A 450 -7.73 -10.59 -2.76
C CYS A 450 -8.17 -9.13 -2.58
N ILE A 451 -7.75 -8.26 -3.49
CA ILE A 451 -8.35 -6.94 -3.69
C ILE A 451 -9.41 -7.08 -4.77
N VAL A 452 -10.56 -6.45 -4.55
CA VAL A 452 -11.65 -6.39 -5.53
C VAL A 452 -11.91 -4.95 -5.87
N VAL A 453 -12.00 -4.65 -7.17
CA VAL A 453 -12.31 -3.33 -7.71
C VAL A 453 -13.39 -3.49 -8.76
N ALA A 454 -14.57 -2.91 -8.54
CA ALA A 454 -15.73 -3.05 -9.41
C ALA A 454 -16.39 -1.71 -9.71
N TYR A 455 -16.33 -1.28 -10.97
CA TYR A 455 -17.07 -0.10 -11.42
C TYR A 455 -18.58 -0.39 -11.43
N ASP A 456 -19.37 0.58 -10.95
CA ASP A 456 -20.83 0.53 -10.97
C ASP A 456 -21.35 1.34 -12.16
N TYR A 457 -21.72 0.63 -13.24
CA TYR A 457 -22.23 1.26 -14.45
C TYR A 457 -23.49 2.11 -14.22
N THR A 458 -24.27 1.83 -13.16
CA THR A 458 -25.49 2.59 -12.85
C THR A 458 -25.20 4.00 -12.34
N VAL A 459 -23.95 4.26 -11.91
CA VAL A 459 -23.44 5.57 -11.46
C VAL A 459 -22.60 6.18 -12.56
N LEU A 460 -23.15 7.20 -13.23
CA LEU A 460 -22.44 7.98 -14.26
C LEU A 460 -21.77 7.08 -15.33
N ALA A 461 -22.43 5.99 -15.74
CA ALA A 461 -21.94 5.03 -16.74
C ALA A 461 -20.59 4.37 -16.40
N GLY A 462 -20.30 4.17 -15.11
CA GLY A 462 -19.06 3.54 -14.66
C GLY A 462 -17.81 4.34 -15.02
N THR A 463 -17.96 5.65 -15.24
CA THR A 463 -16.86 6.53 -15.67
C THR A 463 -15.87 6.83 -14.54
N GLN A 464 -14.62 7.05 -14.92
CA GLN A 464 -13.49 7.32 -14.04
C GLN A 464 -13.45 8.81 -13.68
N GLY A 465 -13.81 9.13 -12.44
CA GLY A 465 -13.83 10.47 -11.87
C GLY A 465 -12.69 10.72 -10.89
N HIS A 466 -12.62 11.93 -10.34
CA HIS A 466 -11.51 12.31 -9.47
C HIS A 466 -11.46 11.50 -8.16
N MET A 467 -12.62 11.24 -7.53
CA MET A 467 -12.65 10.51 -6.27
C MET A 467 -12.46 9.00 -6.49
N ASN A 468 -13.04 8.43 -7.54
CA ASN A 468 -12.81 7.02 -7.85
C ASN A 468 -11.38 6.73 -8.34
N HIS A 469 -10.67 7.69 -8.97
CA HIS A 469 -9.22 7.60 -9.22
C HIS A 469 -8.41 7.54 -7.92
N LYS A 470 -8.64 8.48 -6.98
CA LYS A 470 -7.99 8.44 -5.65
C LYS A 470 -8.23 7.13 -4.91
N LYS A 471 -9.44 6.60 -5.06
CA LYS A 471 -9.84 5.31 -4.50
C LYS A 471 -9.04 4.17 -5.11
N ILE A 472 -9.03 4.02 -6.44
CA ILE A 472 -8.27 2.93 -7.07
C ILE A 472 -6.76 3.05 -6.80
N ASP A 473 -6.18 4.25 -6.82
CA ASP A 473 -4.75 4.46 -6.51
C ASP A 473 -4.37 3.93 -5.12
N ARG A 474 -5.26 4.12 -4.13
CA ARG A 474 -5.08 3.55 -2.79
C ARG A 474 -5.08 2.03 -2.81
N MET A 475 -5.95 1.39 -3.58
CA MET A 475 -6.00 -0.07 -3.71
C MET A 475 -4.78 -0.61 -4.47
N LEU A 476 -4.35 0.06 -5.53
CA LEU A 476 -3.17 -0.33 -6.30
C LEU A 476 -1.89 -0.28 -5.45
N THR A 477 -1.76 0.75 -4.62
CA THR A 477 -0.66 0.84 -3.64
C THR A 477 -0.69 -0.35 -2.67
N LEU A 478 -1.85 -0.72 -2.15
CA LEU A 478 -1.97 -1.89 -1.26
C LEU A 478 -1.67 -3.22 -1.98
N ALA A 479 -2.10 -3.36 -3.23
CA ALA A 479 -1.82 -4.54 -4.05
C ALA A 479 -0.31 -4.70 -4.27
N GLU A 480 0.42 -3.60 -4.52
CA GLU A 480 1.86 -3.57 -4.72
C GLU A 480 2.62 -3.86 -3.40
N ASP A 481 2.33 -3.11 -2.34
CA ASP A 481 3.03 -3.20 -1.04
C ASP A 481 2.86 -4.57 -0.39
N TRP A 482 1.64 -5.12 -0.43
CA TRP A 482 1.27 -6.34 0.27
C TRP A 482 1.17 -7.57 -0.64
N ARG A 483 1.44 -7.39 -1.94
CA ARG A 483 1.43 -8.44 -2.98
C ARG A 483 0.13 -9.23 -2.99
N VAL A 484 -0.98 -8.50 -2.97
CA VAL A 484 -2.33 -9.08 -2.97
C VAL A 484 -2.86 -9.14 -4.42
N PRO A 485 -3.34 -10.31 -4.90
CA PRO A 485 -4.04 -10.44 -6.19
C PRO A 485 -5.19 -9.44 -6.34
N LEU A 486 -5.52 -9.08 -7.58
CA LEU A 486 -6.57 -8.09 -7.86
C LEU A 486 -7.57 -8.64 -8.88
N VAL A 487 -8.86 -8.58 -8.55
CA VAL A 487 -9.97 -8.81 -9.51
C VAL A 487 -10.63 -7.47 -9.85
N PHE A 488 -10.68 -7.17 -11.14
CA PHE A 488 -11.10 -5.90 -11.70
C PHE A 488 -12.34 -6.05 -12.59
N TYR A 489 -13.51 -5.63 -12.12
CA TYR A 489 -14.71 -5.50 -12.97
C TYR A 489 -14.69 -4.13 -13.65
N ALA A 490 -14.42 -4.16 -14.95
CA ALA A 490 -13.97 -3.00 -15.72
C ALA A 490 -15.08 -2.23 -16.45
N GLU A 491 -16.35 -2.62 -16.33
CA GLU A 491 -17.47 -2.01 -17.06
C GLU A 491 -17.53 -0.48 -16.84
N GLY A 492 -17.42 0.31 -17.91
CA GLY A 492 -17.42 1.77 -17.82
C GLY A 492 -16.96 2.50 -19.08
N GLY A 493 -17.34 3.79 -19.16
CA GLY A 493 -17.13 4.64 -20.34
C GLY A 493 -15.82 5.45 -20.37
N GLY A 494 -14.88 5.22 -19.46
CA GLY A 494 -13.61 5.97 -19.38
C GLY A 494 -13.70 7.27 -18.58
N GLY A 495 -12.83 8.24 -18.89
CA GLY A 495 -12.66 9.46 -18.12
C GLY A 495 -13.92 10.33 -18.04
N ARG A 496 -14.22 10.85 -16.84
CA ARG A 496 -15.43 11.62 -16.57
C ARG A 496 -15.21 13.12 -16.83
N PRO A 497 -15.92 13.75 -17.79
CA PRO A 497 -15.72 15.17 -18.11
C PRO A 497 -16.35 16.14 -17.11
N GLY A 498 -17.29 15.68 -16.28
CA GLY A 498 -18.15 16.53 -15.45
C GLY A 498 -17.64 16.87 -14.05
N ASP A 499 -16.45 16.46 -13.66
CA ASP A 499 -15.92 16.68 -12.31
C ASP A 499 -15.32 18.10 -12.18
N THR A 500 -16.10 18.99 -11.57
CA THR A 500 -15.83 20.43 -11.47
C THR A 500 -15.01 20.83 -10.25
N ASP A 501 -14.90 19.98 -9.24
CA ASP A 501 -14.21 20.32 -7.98
C ASP A 501 -12.69 20.14 -8.08
N ARG A 502 -12.20 19.44 -9.12
CA ARG A 502 -10.77 19.15 -9.30
C ARG A 502 -9.96 20.42 -9.59
N LEU A 503 -8.74 20.46 -9.07
CA LEU A 503 -7.70 21.41 -9.47
C LEU A 503 -6.87 20.73 -10.57
N GLY A 504 -6.76 21.35 -11.74
CA GLY A 504 -6.05 20.79 -12.90
C GLY A 504 -6.85 20.86 -14.20
N MET A 505 -6.14 20.90 -15.33
CA MET A 505 -6.73 21.10 -16.65
C MET A 505 -7.04 19.77 -17.34
N THR A 506 -6.04 18.88 -17.44
CA THR A 506 -6.11 17.70 -18.32
C THR A 506 -6.31 16.39 -17.56
N GLY A 507 -5.74 16.24 -16.36
CA GLY A 507 -5.74 14.97 -15.60
C GLY A 507 -4.77 13.91 -16.14
N LEU A 508 -3.86 14.29 -17.04
CA LEU A 508 -2.85 13.40 -17.63
C LEU A 508 -1.69 13.06 -16.67
N ASP A 509 -1.64 13.75 -15.54
CA ASP A 509 -0.67 13.60 -14.45
C ASP A 509 -1.08 12.52 -13.43
N GLY A 510 -2.26 11.90 -13.60
CA GLY A 510 -2.76 10.85 -12.72
C GLY A 510 -1.94 9.55 -12.78
N PRO A 511 -1.66 8.90 -11.63
CA PRO A 511 -0.76 7.74 -11.59
C PRO A 511 -1.45 6.41 -11.92
N SER A 512 -2.78 6.37 -11.95
CA SER A 512 -3.56 5.11 -11.89
C SER A 512 -3.20 4.10 -12.98
N PHE A 513 -3.02 4.55 -14.22
CA PHE A 513 -2.70 3.63 -15.33
C PHE A 513 -1.31 3.02 -15.18
N VAL A 514 -0.33 3.82 -14.74
CA VAL A 514 1.04 3.35 -14.50
C VAL A 514 1.10 2.42 -13.29
N GLN A 515 0.41 2.78 -12.19
CA GLN A 515 0.32 1.92 -11.01
C GLN A 515 -0.38 0.60 -11.31
N PHE A 516 -1.45 0.61 -12.11
CA PHE A 516 -2.16 -0.61 -12.51
C PHE A 516 -1.24 -1.51 -13.36
N ALA A 517 -0.58 -0.96 -14.37
CA ALA A 517 0.35 -1.71 -15.22
C ALA A 517 1.57 -2.25 -14.44
N ARG A 518 2.00 -1.58 -13.36
CA ARG A 518 3.08 -2.07 -12.49
C ARG A 518 2.73 -3.35 -11.74
N LEU A 519 1.46 -3.71 -11.60
CA LEU A 519 1.08 -4.99 -10.99
C LEU A 519 1.41 -6.21 -11.87
N SER A 520 1.54 -6.01 -13.20
CA SER A 520 1.89 -7.09 -14.14
C SER A 520 3.17 -7.81 -13.73
N GLY A 521 3.10 -9.13 -13.59
CA GLY A 521 4.18 -10.01 -13.15
C GLY A 521 4.51 -9.95 -11.65
N LEU A 522 3.87 -9.07 -10.87
CA LEU A 522 3.99 -9.01 -9.41
C LEU A 522 2.91 -9.87 -8.75
N VAL A 523 1.64 -9.55 -9.02
CA VAL A 523 0.45 -10.23 -8.50
C VAL A 523 -0.45 -10.65 -9.65
N PRO A 524 -1.25 -11.73 -9.54
CA PRO A 524 -2.27 -12.06 -10.52
C PRO A 524 -3.30 -10.92 -10.62
N VAL A 525 -3.54 -10.44 -11.83
CA VAL A 525 -4.54 -9.40 -12.13
C VAL A 525 -5.58 -9.95 -13.09
N ILE A 526 -6.82 -10.10 -12.62
CA ILE A 526 -7.94 -10.64 -13.38
C ILE A 526 -8.86 -9.52 -13.82
N GLY A 527 -9.03 -9.34 -15.13
CA GLY A 527 -10.00 -8.43 -15.72
C GLY A 527 -11.31 -9.12 -16.03
N VAL A 528 -12.43 -8.57 -15.57
CA VAL A 528 -13.79 -9.04 -15.89
C VAL A 528 -14.56 -7.90 -16.55
N VAL A 529 -15.23 -8.19 -17.67
CA VAL A 529 -16.05 -7.21 -18.37
C VAL A 529 -17.38 -7.81 -18.80
N SER A 530 -18.45 -7.10 -18.44
CA SER A 530 -19.77 -7.24 -19.03
C SER A 530 -20.22 -5.88 -19.56
N GLY A 531 -20.97 -5.87 -20.66
CA GLY A 531 -21.40 -4.62 -21.28
C GLY A 531 -20.24 -3.81 -21.86
N TYR A 532 -20.22 -2.51 -21.61
CA TYR A 532 -19.34 -1.59 -22.34
C TYR A 532 -18.10 -1.20 -21.55
N CYS A 533 -16.91 -1.36 -22.13
CA CYS A 533 -15.64 -1.01 -21.52
C CYS A 533 -14.81 -0.17 -22.49
N PHE A 534 -14.68 1.13 -22.21
CA PHE A 534 -14.03 2.08 -23.10
C PHE A 534 -12.95 2.93 -22.46
N ALA A 535 -12.01 3.40 -23.29
CA ALA A 535 -10.98 4.35 -22.92
C ALA A 535 -10.17 3.90 -21.70
N GLY A 536 -10.14 4.68 -20.62
CA GLY A 536 -9.31 4.35 -19.46
C GLY A 536 -9.71 3.05 -18.74
N ASN A 537 -10.99 2.66 -18.79
CA ASN A 537 -11.43 1.35 -18.30
C ASN A 537 -10.80 0.22 -19.13
N ALA A 538 -10.85 0.34 -20.46
CA ALA A 538 -10.27 -0.62 -21.39
C ALA A 538 -8.73 -0.64 -21.33
N ALA A 539 -8.10 0.51 -21.07
CA ALA A 539 -6.65 0.60 -20.90
C ALA A 539 -6.16 -0.22 -19.68
N MET A 540 -6.86 -0.13 -18.54
CA MET A 540 -6.56 -0.95 -17.37
C MET A 540 -6.88 -2.43 -17.62
N LEU A 541 -8.01 -2.71 -18.29
CA LEU A 541 -8.40 -4.08 -18.65
C LEU A 541 -7.32 -4.75 -19.52
N GLY A 542 -6.78 -4.03 -20.52
CA GLY A 542 -5.72 -4.51 -21.40
C GLY A 542 -4.39 -4.79 -20.70
N CYS A 543 -4.19 -4.32 -19.47
CA CYS A 543 -3.02 -4.61 -18.64
C CYS A 543 -3.20 -5.84 -17.73
N CYS A 544 -4.37 -6.47 -17.73
CA CYS A 544 -4.63 -7.67 -16.91
C CYS A 544 -3.93 -8.91 -17.49
N ASP A 545 -3.67 -9.89 -16.62
CA ASP A 545 -3.10 -11.18 -17.03
C ASP A 545 -4.11 -12.02 -17.82
N VAL A 546 -5.40 -11.84 -17.52
CA VAL A 546 -6.53 -12.47 -18.21
C VAL A 546 -7.70 -11.48 -18.33
N ILE A 547 -8.38 -11.51 -19.47
CA ILE A 547 -9.62 -10.80 -19.74
C ILE A 547 -10.74 -11.84 -19.91
N ILE A 548 -11.67 -11.84 -18.95
CA ILE A 548 -12.91 -12.62 -18.95
C ILE A 548 -14.03 -11.70 -19.42
N ALA A 549 -14.67 -12.02 -20.53
CA ALA A 549 -15.71 -11.19 -21.13
C ALA A 549 -17.01 -11.97 -21.32
N THR A 550 -18.15 -11.35 -21.00
CA THR A 550 -19.47 -11.91 -21.32
C THR A 550 -19.82 -11.66 -22.79
N LYS A 551 -20.73 -12.46 -23.36
CA LYS A 551 -21.12 -12.35 -24.79
C LYS A 551 -21.64 -10.98 -25.22
N ASN A 552 -22.23 -10.22 -24.30
CA ASN A 552 -22.72 -8.86 -24.57
C ASN A 552 -21.63 -7.78 -24.46
N ALA A 553 -20.36 -8.13 -24.25
CA ALA A 553 -19.30 -7.16 -24.06
C ALA A 553 -18.91 -6.42 -25.36
N SER A 554 -18.54 -5.15 -25.21
CA SER A 554 -17.89 -4.33 -26.24
C SER A 554 -16.70 -3.58 -25.63
N ILE A 555 -15.50 -3.83 -26.14
CA ILE A 555 -14.24 -3.33 -25.57
C ILE A 555 -13.53 -2.44 -26.58
N GLY A 556 -13.11 -1.24 -26.21
CA GLY A 556 -12.38 -0.37 -27.15
C GLY A 556 -11.62 0.79 -26.50
N MET A 557 -10.51 1.22 -27.11
CA MET A 557 -9.72 2.34 -26.59
C MET A 557 -10.43 3.70 -26.71
N GLY A 558 -11.47 3.81 -27.53
CA GLY A 558 -12.33 4.99 -27.62
C GLY A 558 -13.80 4.57 -27.65
N GLY A 559 -14.62 5.18 -26.80
CA GLY A 559 -16.07 5.02 -26.86
C GLY A 559 -16.69 5.87 -27.97
N PRO A 560 -18.01 5.74 -28.23
CA PRO A 560 -18.69 6.44 -29.33
C PRO A 560 -18.44 7.95 -29.37
N ALA A 561 -18.49 8.62 -28.22
CA ALA A 561 -18.25 10.07 -28.14
C ALA A 561 -16.82 10.47 -28.57
N MET A 562 -15.82 9.62 -28.33
CA MET A 562 -14.44 9.87 -28.75
C MET A 562 -14.25 9.61 -30.24
N ILE A 563 -14.92 8.60 -30.78
CA ILE A 563 -14.92 8.27 -32.22
C ILE A 563 -15.56 9.40 -33.02
N GLU A 564 -16.74 9.85 -32.58
CA GLU A 564 -17.46 10.97 -33.20
C GLU A 564 -16.65 12.28 -33.07
N GLY A 565 -16.11 12.56 -31.89
CA GLY A 565 -15.25 13.72 -31.65
C GLY A 565 -13.98 13.73 -32.51
N GLY A 566 -13.49 12.57 -32.95
CA GLY A 566 -12.38 12.42 -33.90
C GLY A 566 -12.78 12.49 -35.38
N GLY A 567 -14.07 12.67 -35.70
CA GLY A 567 -14.57 12.73 -37.08
C GLY A 567 -14.63 11.38 -37.78
N LEU A 568 -14.63 10.27 -37.04
CA LEU A 568 -14.59 8.90 -37.59
C LEU A 568 -15.99 8.30 -37.84
N GLY A 569 -17.04 9.06 -37.59
CA GLY A 569 -18.44 8.65 -37.72
C GLY A 569 -19.14 8.42 -36.39
N VAL A 570 -20.41 8.04 -36.45
CA VAL A 570 -21.27 7.78 -35.28
C VAL A 570 -21.55 6.27 -35.24
N TYR A 571 -21.26 5.66 -34.10
CA TYR A 571 -21.43 4.22 -33.90
C TYR A 571 -22.21 3.96 -32.61
N HIS A 572 -22.98 2.88 -32.59
CA HIS A 572 -23.56 2.38 -31.36
C HIS A 572 -22.46 1.76 -30.47
N PRO A 573 -22.50 1.89 -29.13
CA PRO A 573 -21.49 1.27 -28.24
C PRO A 573 -21.22 -0.21 -28.52
N ALA A 574 -22.26 -0.98 -28.85
CA ALA A 574 -22.14 -2.41 -29.16
C ALA A 574 -21.38 -2.71 -30.46
N GLU A 575 -21.16 -1.73 -31.34
CA GLU A 575 -20.46 -1.89 -32.62
C GLU A 575 -18.96 -1.58 -32.53
N VAL A 576 -18.53 -0.90 -31.46
CA VAL A 576 -17.15 -0.43 -31.31
C VAL A 576 -16.16 -1.58 -31.18
N GLY A 577 -16.50 -2.58 -30.37
CA GLY A 577 -15.60 -3.65 -29.98
C GLY A 577 -16.29 -4.97 -29.63
N PRO A 578 -17.29 -5.45 -30.39
CA PRO A 578 -18.00 -6.68 -30.05
C PRO A 578 -17.08 -7.91 -29.96
N VAL A 579 -17.49 -8.86 -29.12
CA VAL A 579 -16.79 -10.14 -28.90
C VAL A 579 -16.50 -10.91 -30.19
N SER A 580 -17.29 -10.72 -31.25
CA SER A 580 -17.13 -11.38 -32.55
C SER A 580 -15.80 -11.12 -33.24
N PHE A 581 -15.11 -10.02 -32.91
CA PHE A 581 -13.73 -9.81 -33.34
C PHE A 581 -12.73 -9.66 -32.19
N GLN A 582 -13.18 -9.31 -30.97
CA GLN A 582 -12.27 -9.23 -29.81
C GLN A 582 -11.84 -10.60 -29.27
N SER A 583 -12.62 -11.67 -29.49
CA SER A 583 -12.18 -13.02 -29.16
C SER A 583 -11.18 -13.57 -30.18
N PRO A 584 -11.46 -13.54 -31.49
CA PRO A 584 -10.53 -14.06 -32.50
C PRO A 584 -9.23 -13.26 -32.66
N ASN A 585 -9.19 -11.99 -32.26
CA ASN A 585 -7.97 -11.17 -32.31
C ASN A 585 -7.10 -11.27 -31.03
N GLY A 586 -7.50 -12.07 -30.04
CA GLY A 586 -6.69 -12.32 -28.84
C GLY A 586 -6.82 -11.29 -27.72
N VAL A 587 -7.72 -10.30 -27.84
CA VAL A 587 -8.01 -9.38 -26.73
C VAL A 587 -8.76 -10.09 -25.61
N ILE A 588 -9.76 -10.91 -25.92
CA ILE A 588 -10.50 -11.69 -24.93
C ILE A 588 -9.80 -13.03 -24.73
N ASP A 589 -9.42 -13.34 -23.49
CA ASP A 589 -8.82 -14.62 -23.14
C ASP A 589 -9.89 -15.68 -22.86
N ILE A 590 -10.99 -15.32 -22.19
CA ILE A 590 -12.09 -16.25 -21.88
C ILE A 590 -13.43 -15.57 -22.17
N LEU A 591 -14.18 -16.15 -23.10
CA LEU A 591 -15.54 -15.74 -23.42
C LEU A 591 -16.54 -16.61 -22.66
N VAL A 592 -17.44 -15.97 -21.91
CA VAL A 592 -18.46 -16.63 -21.07
C VAL A 592 -19.86 -16.11 -21.41
N GLU A 593 -20.90 -16.82 -20.99
CA GLU A 593 -22.29 -16.47 -21.26
C GLU A 593 -22.72 -15.19 -20.52
N ASP A 594 -22.46 -15.14 -19.21
CA ASP A 594 -22.96 -14.08 -18.32
C ASP A 594 -22.02 -13.78 -17.13
N GLU A 595 -22.42 -12.83 -16.28
CA GLU A 595 -21.63 -12.35 -15.15
C GLU A 595 -21.48 -13.38 -14.01
N GLU A 596 -22.39 -14.35 -13.91
CA GLU A 596 -22.32 -15.43 -12.91
C GLU A 596 -21.21 -16.42 -13.30
N GLU A 597 -21.19 -16.82 -14.58
CA GLU A 597 -20.11 -17.63 -15.14
C GLU A 597 -18.78 -16.87 -15.09
N ALA A 598 -18.77 -15.57 -15.44
CA ALA A 598 -17.56 -14.74 -15.39
C ALA A 598 -16.91 -14.72 -14.00
N THR A 599 -17.73 -14.59 -12.97
CA THR A 599 -17.27 -14.58 -11.58
C THR A 599 -16.75 -15.95 -11.15
N SER A 600 -17.44 -17.03 -11.52
CA SER A 600 -16.99 -18.40 -11.26
C SER A 600 -15.66 -18.72 -11.96
N VAL A 601 -15.48 -18.23 -13.18
CA VAL A 601 -14.22 -18.35 -13.94
C VAL A 601 -13.11 -17.51 -13.29
N ALA A 602 -13.40 -16.30 -12.79
CA ALA A 602 -12.43 -15.49 -12.06
C ALA A 602 -11.92 -16.21 -10.80
N GLN A 603 -12.83 -16.83 -10.02
CA GLN A 603 -12.47 -17.67 -8.88
C GLN A 603 -11.62 -18.87 -9.29
N LYS A 604 -11.99 -19.55 -10.38
CA LYS A 604 -11.23 -20.69 -10.92
C LYS A 604 -9.83 -20.27 -11.38
N TYR A 605 -9.71 -19.19 -12.14
CA TYR A 605 -8.44 -18.65 -12.61
C TYR A 605 -7.53 -18.29 -11.43
N LEU A 606 -8.04 -17.55 -10.43
CA LEU A 606 -7.25 -17.18 -9.26
C LEU A 606 -6.74 -18.41 -8.51
N SER A 607 -7.54 -19.49 -8.44
CA SER A 607 -7.17 -20.71 -7.71
C SER A 607 -5.84 -21.34 -8.14
N TYR A 608 -5.44 -21.22 -9.40
CA TYR A 608 -4.17 -21.81 -9.88
C TYR A 608 -2.95 -21.10 -9.28
N PHE A 609 -3.11 -19.86 -8.83
CA PHE A 609 -2.06 -19.04 -8.22
C PHE A 609 -2.10 -19.06 -6.69
N GLN A 610 -3.14 -19.68 -6.10
CA GLN A 610 -3.30 -19.81 -4.65
C GLN A 610 -2.70 -21.10 -4.08
N GLY A 611 -2.31 -22.04 -4.95
CA GLY A 611 -1.57 -23.24 -4.59
C GLY A 611 -2.26 -24.53 -4.99
N ALA A 612 -1.90 -25.61 -4.28
CA ALA A 612 -2.41 -26.96 -4.54
C ALA A 612 -3.78 -27.18 -3.89
N VAL A 613 -4.61 -28.02 -4.52
CA VAL A 613 -5.85 -28.54 -3.91
C VAL A 613 -5.64 -29.98 -3.46
N THR A 614 -6.36 -30.38 -2.41
CA THR A 614 -6.26 -31.74 -1.83
C THR A 614 -7.21 -32.72 -2.47
N GLU A 615 -8.39 -32.27 -2.87
CA GLU A 615 -9.41 -33.08 -3.53
C GLU A 615 -9.24 -32.98 -5.05
N TRP A 616 -9.02 -34.12 -5.68
CA TRP A 616 -8.88 -34.24 -7.13
C TRP A 616 -9.22 -35.65 -7.58
N GLU A 617 -9.65 -35.76 -8.83
CA GLU A 617 -9.89 -37.04 -9.51
C GLU A 617 -9.22 -37.04 -10.88
N ALA A 618 -8.74 -38.20 -11.32
CA ALA A 618 -8.21 -38.38 -12.66
C ALA A 618 -9.09 -39.36 -13.47
N ALA A 619 -9.14 -39.18 -14.79
CA ALA A 619 -9.72 -40.19 -15.68
C ALA A 619 -8.85 -41.47 -15.71
N ASP A 620 -9.40 -42.56 -16.24
CA ASP A 620 -8.63 -43.79 -16.48
C ASP A 620 -7.54 -43.52 -17.53
N GLN A 621 -6.29 -43.46 -17.09
CA GLN A 621 -5.13 -43.11 -17.93
C GLN A 621 -4.88 -44.10 -19.07
N ARG A 622 -5.43 -45.34 -19.00
CA ARG A 622 -5.33 -46.31 -20.10
C ARG A 622 -6.04 -45.82 -21.36
N LEU A 623 -6.97 -44.88 -21.25
CA LEU A 623 -7.64 -44.24 -22.39
C LEU A 623 -6.66 -43.46 -23.28
N LEU A 624 -5.56 -42.93 -22.71
CA LEU A 624 -4.53 -42.20 -23.47
C LEU A 624 -3.88 -43.07 -24.56
N ARG A 625 -3.78 -44.38 -24.34
CA ARG A 625 -3.22 -45.33 -25.33
C ARG A 625 -3.98 -45.37 -26.66
N ARG A 626 -5.23 -44.90 -26.67
CA ARG A 626 -6.10 -44.85 -27.87
C ARG A 626 -6.38 -43.43 -28.35
N ALA A 627 -5.82 -42.43 -27.67
CA ALA A 627 -6.14 -41.04 -27.97
C ALA A 627 -5.52 -40.55 -29.28
N ILE A 628 -4.37 -41.11 -29.67
CA ILE A 628 -3.74 -40.86 -30.97
C ILE A 628 -4.07 -42.00 -31.95
N PRO A 629 -4.63 -41.70 -33.14
CA PRO A 629 -4.86 -42.71 -34.16
C PRO A 629 -3.55 -43.36 -34.65
N GLU A 630 -3.56 -44.68 -34.83
CA GLU A 630 -2.42 -45.41 -35.40
C GLU A 630 -2.08 -44.97 -36.84
N ASN A 631 -3.10 -44.57 -37.61
CA ASN A 631 -2.87 -43.95 -38.91
C ASN A 631 -2.34 -42.52 -38.70
N ARG A 632 -1.05 -42.31 -38.97
CA ARG A 632 -0.34 -41.03 -38.84
C ARG A 632 -0.99 -39.83 -39.55
N LEU A 633 -1.77 -40.06 -40.61
CA LEU A 633 -2.46 -38.99 -41.36
C LEU A 633 -3.80 -38.59 -40.74
N ARG A 634 -4.35 -39.40 -39.83
CA ARG A 634 -5.66 -39.14 -39.23
C ARG A 634 -5.53 -38.12 -38.10
N VAL A 635 -6.35 -37.08 -38.16
CA VAL A 635 -6.43 -36.04 -37.14
C VAL A 635 -7.18 -36.53 -35.89
N TYR A 636 -6.92 -35.91 -34.73
CA TYR A 636 -7.61 -36.16 -33.46
C TYR A 636 -7.92 -34.83 -32.75
N ASP A 637 -8.67 -34.89 -31.65
CA ASP A 637 -8.90 -33.72 -30.79
C ASP A 637 -7.87 -33.65 -29.68
N ILE A 638 -7.02 -32.62 -29.69
CA ILE A 638 -6.02 -32.43 -28.63
C ILE A 638 -6.67 -32.15 -27.28
N ARG A 639 -7.88 -31.55 -27.24
CA ARG A 639 -8.56 -31.24 -25.97
C ARG A 639 -8.95 -32.50 -25.23
N SER A 640 -9.37 -33.55 -25.94
CA SER A 640 -9.64 -34.85 -25.33
C SER A 640 -8.39 -35.49 -24.70
N VAL A 641 -7.20 -35.22 -25.24
CA VAL A 641 -5.94 -35.66 -24.61
C VAL A 641 -5.66 -34.85 -23.34
N ILE A 642 -5.82 -33.52 -23.41
CA ILE A 642 -5.62 -32.62 -22.27
C ILE A 642 -6.56 -33.00 -21.12
N ASP A 643 -7.84 -33.25 -21.38
CA ASP A 643 -8.83 -33.64 -20.38
C ASP A 643 -8.50 -34.99 -19.72
N LEU A 644 -7.89 -35.92 -20.45
CA LEU A 644 -7.45 -37.21 -19.91
C LEU A 644 -6.18 -37.09 -19.06
N VAL A 645 -5.27 -36.17 -19.41
CA VAL A 645 -4.02 -35.94 -18.66
C VAL A 645 -4.28 -35.14 -17.38
N ALA A 646 -5.12 -34.11 -17.45
CA ALA A 646 -5.47 -33.24 -16.34
C ALA A 646 -6.37 -33.94 -15.32
N ASP A 647 -6.47 -33.37 -14.12
CA ASP A 647 -7.51 -33.71 -13.16
C ASP A 647 -8.88 -33.28 -13.73
N LYS A 648 -9.94 -34.03 -13.41
CA LYS A 648 -11.31 -33.71 -13.86
C LYS A 648 -11.69 -32.29 -13.43
N ASP A 649 -12.41 -31.60 -14.31
CA ASP A 649 -12.89 -30.22 -14.14
C ASP A 649 -11.81 -29.16 -13.86
N SER A 650 -10.52 -29.53 -13.98
CA SER A 650 -9.40 -28.63 -13.70
C SER A 650 -8.89 -27.87 -14.92
N VAL A 651 -9.35 -28.17 -16.13
CA VAL A 651 -8.91 -27.48 -17.34
C VAL A 651 -9.58 -26.09 -17.42
N LEU A 652 -8.77 -25.07 -17.65
CA LEU A 652 -9.20 -23.71 -18.00
C LEU A 652 -8.40 -23.24 -19.21
N GLU A 653 -9.01 -23.36 -20.40
CA GLU A 653 -8.40 -22.95 -21.66
C GLU A 653 -8.44 -21.42 -21.82
N LEU A 654 -7.31 -20.83 -22.24
CA LEU A 654 -7.15 -19.39 -22.46
C LEU A 654 -6.97 -19.07 -23.95
N ARG A 655 -7.50 -17.92 -24.38
CA ARG A 655 -7.52 -17.40 -25.76
C ARG A 655 -7.97 -18.46 -26.77
N ARG A 656 -9.06 -19.18 -26.49
CA ARG A 656 -9.51 -20.32 -27.31
C ARG A 656 -9.68 -19.98 -28.80
N ASP A 657 -10.12 -18.76 -29.11
CA ASP A 657 -10.41 -18.32 -30.48
C ASP A 657 -9.24 -17.61 -31.19
N TYR A 658 -8.14 -17.34 -30.49
CA TYR A 658 -6.92 -16.72 -31.04
C TYR A 658 -5.77 -17.72 -31.10
N GLY A 659 -4.92 -17.60 -32.12
CA GLY A 659 -3.75 -18.48 -32.30
C GLY A 659 -4.13 -19.96 -32.20
N VAL A 660 -5.24 -20.36 -32.85
CA VAL A 660 -5.93 -21.65 -32.64
C VAL A 660 -5.09 -22.89 -32.92
N GLY A 661 -3.94 -22.74 -33.57
CA GLY A 661 -2.90 -23.75 -33.74
C GLY A 661 -2.20 -24.13 -32.42
N MET A 662 -2.25 -23.26 -31.42
CA MET A 662 -1.74 -23.47 -30.08
C MET A 662 -2.86 -23.44 -29.05
N ILE A 663 -2.98 -24.51 -28.26
CA ILE A 663 -3.79 -24.53 -27.06
C ILE A 663 -2.93 -24.06 -25.90
N THR A 664 -3.46 -23.15 -25.09
CA THR A 664 -2.87 -22.72 -23.82
C THR A 664 -3.92 -22.90 -22.74
N ALA A 665 -3.60 -23.60 -21.66
CA ALA A 665 -4.55 -23.87 -20.59
C ALA A 665 -3.87 -23.91 -19.22
N LEU A 666 -4.57 -23.44 -18.19
CA LEU A 666 -4.24 -23.76 -16.81
C LEU A 666 -4.91 -25.09 -16.46
N ILE A 667 -4.16 -26.02 -15.87
CA ILE A 667 -4.64 -27.35 -15.51
C ILE A 667 -4.19 -27.73 -14.09
N ARG A 668 -4.71 -28.84 -13.57
CA ARG A 668 -4.12 -29.50 -12.40
C ARG A 668 -3.74 -30.95 -12.71
N ILE A 669 -2.70 -31.43 -12.06
CA ILE A 669 -2.31 -32.85 -12.03
C ILE A 669 -1.99 -33.20 -10.56
N GLU A 670 -2.75 -34.14 -10.00
CA GLU A 670 -2.68 -34.49 -8.56
C GLU A 670 -2.86 -33.25 -7.66
N GLY A 671 -3.79 -32.37 -8.04
CA GLY A 671 -4.12 -31.13 -7.35
C GLY A 671 -3.09 -29.99 -7.51
N LYS A 672 -1.92 -30.24 -8.12
CA LYS A 672 -0.89 -29.22 -8.37
C LYS A 672 -1.20 -28.41 -9.63
N PRO A 673 -1.09 -27.07 -9.61
CA PRO A 673 -1.37 -26.24 -10.78
C PRO A 673 -0.21 -26.29 -11.79
N PHE A 674 -0.56 -26.33 -13.07
CA PHE A 674 0.38 -26.26 -14.20
C PHE A 674 -0.14 -25.33 -15.29
N GLY A 675 0.77 -24.70 -16.02
CA GLY A 675 0.49 -24.23 -17.37
C GLY A 675 0.64 -25.38 -18.38
N LEU A 676 -0.20 -25.41 -19.39
CA LEU A 676 -0.12 -26.38 -20.48
C LEU A 676 -0.13 -25.67 -21.84
N ILE A 677 0.81 -26.05 -22.71
CA ILE A 677 0.79 -25.72 -24.14
C ILE A 677 0.63 -26.99 -24.98
N ALA A 678 -0.13 -26.93 -26.06
CA ALA A 678 -0.28 -28.06 -26.97
C ALA A 678 -0.55 -27.64 -28.42
N ASN A 679 0.04 -28.34 -29.38
CA ASN A 679 -0.30 -28.12 -30.78
C ASN A 679 -1.71 -28.66 -31.08
N ASN A 680 -2.46 -27.97 -31.93
CA ASN A 680 -3.77 -28.40 -32.41
C ASN A 680 -3.66 -29.00 -33.82
N PRO A 681 -3.69 -30.33 -33.99
CA PRO A 681 -3.50 -30.95 -35.30
C PRO A 681 -4.64 -30.69 -36.29
N ARG A 682 -5.80 -30.20 -35.82
CA ARG A 682 -6.92 -29.77 -36.67
C ARG A 682 -6.66 -28.43 -37.37
N HIS A 683 -5.70 -27.64 -36.89
CA HIS A 683 -5.28 -26.39 -37.52
C HIS A 683 -3.94 -26.58 -38.19
N LEU A 684 -3.88 -26.39 -39.51
CA LEU A 684 -2.64 -26.47 -40.30
C LEU A 684 -1.80 -27.74 -40.03
N GLY A 685 -2.45 -28.86 -39.69
CA GLY A 685 -1.79 -30.11 -39.35
C GLY A 685 -0.94 -30.08 -38.07
N GLY A 686 -1.09 -29.06 -37.23
CA GLY A 686 -0.30 -28.81 -36.01
C GLY A 686 0.86 -27.84 -36.21
N ALA A 687 0.99 -27.21 -37.40
CA ALA A 687 2.03 -26.24 -37.65
C ALA A 687 1.85 -24.98 -36.78
N ILE A 688 2.97 -24.37 -36.39
CA ILE A 688 2.97 -23.16 -35.56
C ILE A 688 3.08 -21.94 -36.48
N ASP A 689 2.00 -21.16 -36.58
CA ASP A 689 1.95 -19.87 -37.27
C ASP A 689 2.29 -18.71 -36.33
N ALA A 690 2.25 -17.47 -36.84
CA ALA A 690 2.64 -16.28 -36.07
C ALA A 690 1.79 -16.10 -34.80
N ASP A 691 0.47 -16.17 -34.92
CA ASP A 691 -0.45 -16.02 -33.78
C ASP A 691 -0.29 -17.15 -32.74
N ALA A 692 -0.09 -18.39 -33.19
CA ALA A 692 0.22 -19.51 -32.29
C ALA A 692 1.54 -19.29 -31.54
N GLY A 693 2.54 -18.72 -32.21
CA GLY A 693 3.84 -18.39 -31.62
C GLY A 693 3.74 -17.30 -30.54
N ASP A 694 3.01 -16.23 -30.82
CA ASP A 694 2.74 -15.14 -29.86
C ASP A 694 1.97 -15.65 -28.64
N LYS A 695 0.88 -16.37 -28.87
CA LYS A 695 0.05 -16.96 -27.82
C LYS A 695 0.87 -17.88 -26.90
N ALA A 696 1.70 -18.75 -27.47
CA ALA A 696 2.58 -19.62 -26.69
C ALA A 696 3.59 -18.80 -25.87
N ALA A 697 4.25 -17.83 -26.50
CA ALA A 697 5.25 -17.01 -25.84
C ALA A 697 4.66 -16.24 -24.65
N ARG A 698 3.54 -15.53 -24.82
CA ARG A 698 2.88 -14.82 -23.71
C ARG A 698 2.49 -15.75 -22.57
N PHE A 699 1.88 -16.90 -22.89
CA PHE A 699 1.44 -17.85 -21.87
C PHE A 699 2.61 -18.45 -21.07
N LEU A 700 3.75 -18.71 -21.72
CA LEU A 700 4.97 -19.13 -21.04
C LEU A 700 5.51 -18.05 -20.09
N GLN A 701 5.41 -16.76 -20.47
CA GLN A 701 5.78 -15.66 -19.57
C GLN A 701 4.86 -15.57 -18.35
N LEU A 702 3.55 -15.79 -18.53
CA LEU A 702 2.58 -15.85 -17.44
C LEU A 702 2.94 -16.96 -16.44
N CYS A 703 3.20 -18.17 -16.95
CA CYS A 703 3.56 -19.32 -16.12
C CYS A 703 4.87 -19.06 -15.36
N ASP A 704 5.90 -18.57 -16.06
CA ASP A 704 7.19 -18.28 -15.45
C ASP A 704 7.08 -17.18 -14.39
N ALA A 705 6.35 -16.10 -14.66
CA ALA A 705 6.18 -14.99 -13.74
C ALA A 705 5.61 -15.45 -12.39
N PHE A 706 4.67 -16.40 -12.39
CA PHE A 706 3.98 -16.88 -11.19
C PHE A 706 4.40 -18.29 -10.74
N ASP A 707 5.59 -18.73 -11.14
CA ASP A 707 6.18 -20.00 -10.71
C ASP A 707 5.31 -21.25 -11.00
N LEU A 708 4.52 -21.21 -12.08
CA LEU A 708 3.75 -22.35 -12.54
C LEU A 708 4.62 -23.26 -13.42
N PRO A 709 4.78 -24.56 -13.05
CA PRO A 709 5.44 -25.53 -13.92
C PRO A 709 4.65 -25.71 -15.22
N VAL A 710 5.36 -26.03 -16.31
CA VAL A 710 4.77 -26.12 -17.65
C VAL A 710 4.76 -27.55 -18.17
N VAL A 711 3.64 -27.99 -18.74
CA VAL A 711 3.52 -29.20 -19.55
C VAL A 711 3.44 -28.81 -21.02
N SER A 712 4.27 -29.41 -21.87
CA SER A 712 4.27 -29.16 -23.31
C SER A 712 3.91 -30.44 -24.08
N LEU A 713 2.73 -30.45 -24.71
CA LEU A 713 2.26 -31.57 -25.53
C LEU A 713 2.51 -31.29 -27.01
N CYS A 714 3.56 -31.90 -27.55
CA CYS A 714 4.05 -31.65 -28.90
C CYS A 714 3.45 -32.62 -29.93
N ASP A 715 2.77 -32.07 -30.95
CA ASP A 715 2.38 -32.77 -32.19
C ASP A 715 2.44 -31.76 -33.36
N THR A 716 3.66 -31.36 -33.73
CA THR A 716 3.90 -30.33 -34.75
C THR A 716 4.80 -30.83 -35.89
N PRO A 717 4.45 -30.51 -37.15
CA PRO A 717 5.35 -30.65 -38.30
C PRO A 717 6.42 -29.53 -38.35
N GLY A 718 6.42 -28.59 -37.40
CA GLY A 718 7.32 -27.44 -37.36
C GLY A 718 6.57 -26.11 -37.50
N PHE A 719 7.31 -25.05 -37.77
CA PHE A 719 6.71 -23.76 -38.10
C PHE A 719 5.96 -23.81 -39.43
N MET A 720 4.93 -22.97 -39.56
CA MET A 720 4.34 -22.71 -40.86
C MET A 720 5.37 -22.05 -41.78
N VAL A 721 5.35 -22.40 -43.06
CA VAL A 721 6.31 -21.94 -44.06
C VAL A 721 5.62 -21.45 -45.32
N GLY A 722 6.33 -20.66 -46.11
CA GLY A 722 5.88 -20.16 -47.40
C GLY A 722 5.62 -18.65 -47.40
N PRO A 723 5.58 -18.00 -48.58
CA PRO A 723 5.56 -16.54 -48.66
C PRO A 723 4.42 -15.86 -47.90
N GLU A 724 3.25 -16.48 -47.80
CA GLU A 724 2.13 -15.93 -47.04
C GLU A 724 2.38 -15.93 -45.53
N ALA A 725 3.03 -16.96 -45.00
CA ALA A 725 3.46 -16.98 -43.60
C ALA A 725 4.51 -15.90 -43.33
N GLU A 726 5.45 -15.71 -44.26
CA GLU A 726 6.50 -14.68 -44.11
C GLU A 726 5.93 -13.24 -44.07
N LYS A 727 4.84 -12.96 -44.80
CA LYS A 727 4.15 -11.65 -44.75
C LYS A 727 3.61 -11.29 -43.36
N THR A 728 3.36 -12.28 -42.51
CA THR A 728 2.91 -12.08 -41.13
C THR A 728 4.06 -11.75 -40.17
N ALA A 729 5.29 -11.57 -40.68
CA ALA A 729 6.50 -11.43 -39.87
C ALA A 729 6.77 -12.66 -38.96
N ILE A 730 6.36 -13.86 -39.41
CA ILE A 730 6.43 -15.11 -38.64
C ILE A 730 7.80 -15.33 -38.00
N VAL A 731 8.90 -14.98 -38.69
CA VAL A 731 10.27 -15.04 -38.17
C VAL A 731 10.40 -14.41 -36.79
N ARG A 732 9.82 -13.21 -36.57
CA ARG A 732 9.87 -12.51 -35.27
C ARG A 732 8.94 -13.16 -34.26
N HIS A 733 7.71 -13.48 -34.66
CA HIS A 733 6.70 -14.06 -33.78
C HIS A 733 7.13 -15.41 -33.21
N VAL A 734 7.60 -16.33 -34.05
CA VAL A 734 8.05 -17.64 -33.56
C VAL A 734 9.40 -17.59 -32.84
N SER A 735 10.23 -16.57 -33.13
CA SER A 735 11.44 -16.32 -32.34
C SER A 735 11.14 -15.95 -30.89
N ARG A 736 9.96 -15.36 -30.60
CA ARG A 736 9.53 -15.09 -29.21
C ARG A 736 9.44 -16.37 -28.38
N MET A 737 9.06 -17.50 -28.98
CA MET A 737 9.03 -18.80 -28.28
C MET A 737 10.42 -19.24 -27.85
N PHE A 738 11.44 -19.08 -28.69
CA PHE A 738 12.82 -19.42 -28.34
C PHE A 738 13.37 -18.52 -27.23
N VAL A 739 13.21 -17.20 -27.37
CA VAL A 739 13.69 -16.24 -26.36
C VAL A 739 12.99 -16.45 -25.03
N THR A 740 11.67 -16.70 -25.05
CA THR A 740 10.90 -16.94 -23.83
C THR A 740 11.28 -18.29 -23.22
N GLY A 741 11.33 -19.35 -24.02
CA GLY A 741 11.69 -20.70 -23.60
C GLY A 741 13.08 -20.75 -22.94
N ALA A 742 14.07 -20.10 -23.54
CA ALA A 742 15.42 -20.01 -22.99
C ALA A 742 15.51 -19.15 -21.71
N SER A 743 14.49 -18.32 -21.43
CA SER A 743 14.42 -17.49 -20.23
C SER A 743 13.57 -18.11 -19.11
N LEU A 744 12.99 -19.30 -19.34
CA LEU A 744 12.19 -19.98 -18.32
C LEU A 744 13.08 -20.44 -17.17
N THR A 745 12.58 -20.27 -15.96
CA THR A 745 13.21 -20.82 -14.74
C THR A 745 12.29 -21.74 -13.96
N VAL A 746 11.02 -21.85 -14.38
CA VAL A 746 10.11 -22.94 -14.00
C VAL A 746 10.42 -24.21 -14.80
N PRO A 747 10.18 -25.41 -14.25
CA PRO A 747 10.40 -26.63 -15.02
C PRO A 747 9.37 -26.76 -16.15
N LEU A 748 9.87 -27.16 -17.33
CA LEU A 748 9.06 -27.56 -18.47
C LEU A 748 9.17 -29.08 -18.66
N PHE A 749 8.03 -29.75 -18.79
CA PHE A 749 7.93 -31.19 -19.02
C PHE A 749 7.42 -31.46 -20.44
N GLY A 750 8.30 -31.93 -21.31
CA GLY A 750 8.03 -32.14 -22.73
C GLY A 750 7.52 -33.54 -23.03
N ILE A 751 6.41 -33.64 -23.76
CA ILE A 751 5.84 -34.92 -24.22
C ILE A 751 5.50 -34.81 -25.70
N VAL A 752 6.21 -35.57 -26.53
CA VAL A 752 5.90 -35.69 -27.96
C VAL A 752 4.84 -36.77 -28.16
N LEU A 753 3.63 -36.34 -28.53
CA LEU A 753 2.48 -37.23 -28.74
C LEU A 753 2.59 -38.00 -30.05
N ARG A 754 3.00 -37.29 -31.12
CA ARG A 754 3.16 -37.86 -32.46
C ARG A 754 4.25 -37.13 -33.23
N LYS A 755 4.01 -35.96 -33.81
CA LYS A 755 5.00 -35.27 -34.65
C LYS A 755 5.93 -34.38 -33.84
N GLY A 756 7.24 -34.56 -34.02
CA GLY A 756 8.28 -33.70 -33.46
C GLY A 756 9.29 -33.29 -34.53
N TYR A 757 8.90 -32.39 -35.45
CA TYR A 757 9.76 -31.97 -36.56
C TYR A 757 10.31 -30.55 -36.44
N GLY A 758 11.59 -30.41 -36.78
CA GLY A 758 12.29 -29.15 -37.01
C GLY A 758 12.26 -28.16 -35.85
N LEU A 759 12.51 -26.89 -36.17
CA LEU A 759 12.63 -25.80 -35.20
C LEU A 759 11.33 -25.55 -34.41
N GLY A 760 10.16 -25.84 -34.99
CA GLY A 760 8.88 -25.71 -34.28
C GLY A 760 8.73 -26.73 -33.15
N ALA A 761 9.20 -27.97 -33.33
CA ALA A 761 9.23 -28.92 -32.24
C ALA A 761 10.26 -28.52 -31.17
N GLN A 762 11.43 -28.00 -31.57
CA GLN A 762 12.42 -27.49 -30.61
C GLN A 762 11.86 -26.34 -29.77
N SER A 763 11.15 -25.39 -30.36
CA SER A 763 10.56 -24.27 -29.63
C SER A 763 9.46 -24.70 -28.65
N MET A 764 8.68 -25.75 -28.97
CA MET A 764 7.71 -26.35 -28.03
C MET A 764 8.38 -26.87 -26.75
N ILE A 765 9.64 -27.25 -26.82
CA ILE A 765 10.40 -27.86 -25.72
C ILE A 765 11.44 -26.87 -25.16
N GLY A 766 11.11 -25.58 -25.15
CA GLY A 766 11.98 -24.54 -24.55
C GLY A 766 13.20 -24.15 -25.40
N GLY A 767 13.31 -24.63 -26.63
CA GLY A 767 14.39 -24.31 -27.57
C GLY A 767 15.23 -25.51 -28.03
N GLY A 768 15.03 -26.69 -27.43
CA GLY A 768 15.67 -27.94 -27.82
C GLY A 768 15.26 -29.10 -26.91
N PHE A 769 15.42 -30.34 -27.36
CA PHE A 769 14.89 -31.51 -26.61
C PHE A 769 15.64 -31.85 -25.32
N HIS A 770 16.76 -31.18 -25.04
CA HIS A 770 17.44 -31.22 -23.74
C HIS A 770 17.41 -29.88 -22.99
N ALA A 771 16.60 -28.91 -23.45
CA ALA A 771 16.45 -27.63 -22.76
C ALA A 771 15.42 -27.69 -21.61
N SER A 772 14.53 -28.68 -21.63
CA SER A 772 13.48 -28.91 -20.65
C SER A 772 13.95 -29.86 -19.54
N PHE A 773 13.13 -30.08 -18.50
CA PHE A 773 13.49 -31.01 -17.42
C PHE A 773 13.54 -32.46 -17.93
N PHE A 774 12.59 -32.84 -18.78
CA PHE A 774 12.67 -34.04 -19.61
C PHE A 774 11.89 -33.82 -20.90
N THR A 775 12.26 -34.58 -21.93
CA THR A 775 11.52 -34.79 -23.17
C THR A 775 11.25 -36.27 -23.35
N ALA A 776 10.00 -36.68 -23.10
CA ALA A 776 9.52 -38.03 -23.35
C ALA A 776 8.69 -38.07 -24.63
N ALA A 777 8.53 -39.26 -25.21
CA ALA A 777 7.65 -39.48 -26.34
C ALA A 777 6.65 -40.60 -26.07
N TRP A 778 5.46 -40.51 -26.65
CA TRP A 778 4.58 -41.65 -26.79
C TRP A 778 5.08 -42.59 -27.91
N PRO A 779 4.64 -43.86 -27.96
CA PRO A 779 5.10 -44.81 -28.97
C PRO A 779 4.75 -44.39 -30.40
N THR A 780 3.75 -43.53 -30.56
CA THR A 780 3.33 -42.90 -31.82
C THR A 780 4.25 -41.76 -32.27
N GLY A 781 5.28 -41.42 -31.49
CA GLY A 781 6.24 -40.38 -31.81
C GLY A 781 7.01 -40.64 -33.11
N GLU A 782 7.11 -39.61 -33.94
CA GLU A 782 7.90 -39.53 -35.17
C GLU A 782 8.63 -38.18 -35.25
N PHE A 783 9.88 -38.22 -35.69
CA PHE A 783 10.82 -37.11 -35.57
C PHE A 783 11.63 -36.90 -36.85
N GLY A 784 12.17 -35.69 -36.99
CA GLY A 784 13.14 -35.36 -38.04
C GLY A 784 13.44 -33.87 -38.10
N GLY A 785 14.55 -33.49 -38.73
CA GLY A 785 14.92 -32.07 -38.91
C GLY A 785 13.92 -31.28 -39.77
N MET A 786 13.18 -31.96 -40.64
CA MET A 786 12.06 -31.44 -41.44
C MET A 786 11.14 -32.60 -41.85
N GLY A 787 10.02 -32.31 -42.54
CA GLY A 787 9.16 -33.35 -43.12
C GLY A 787 9.96 -34.31 -44.01
N LEU A 788 9.83 -35.61 -43.76
CA LEU A 788 10.70 -36.64 -44.34
C LEU A 788 10.58 -36.73 -45.86
N GLU A 789 9.38 -36.51 -46.42
CA GLU A 789 9.17 -36.44 -47.87
C GLU A 789 9.98 -35.32 -48.53
N GLY A 790 10.04 -34.16 -47.87
CA GLY A 790 10.84 -33.01 -48.32
C GLY A 790 12.33 -33.28 -48.19
N TYR A 791 12.73 -33.90 -47.08
CA TYR A 791 14.12 -34.31 -46.85
C TYR A 791 14.61 -35.25 -47.96
N VAL A 792 13.83 -36.26 -48.36
CA VAL A 792 14.25 -37.16 -49.45
C VAL A 792 14.41 -36.41 -50.77
N ARG A 793 13.48 -35.51 -51.10
CA ARG A 793 13.50 -34.73 -52.35
C ARG A 793 14.68 -33.75 -52.45
N LEU A 794 15.16 -33.24 -51.32
CA LEU A 794 16.30 -32.33 -51.25
C LEU A 794 17.62 -33.09 -51.09
N GLY A 795 17.69 -33.97 -50.09
CA GLY A 795 18.92 -34.68 -49.71
C GLY A 795 19.37 -35.72 -50.72
N PHE A 796 18.44 -36.39 -51.41
CA PHE A 796 18.75 -37.43 -52.40
C PHE A 796 18.43 -36.99 -53.85
N ARG A 797 18.43 -35.68 -54.11
CA ARG A 797 18.09 -35.15 -55.44
C ARG A 797 19.00 -35.70 -56.53
N LYS A 798 20.31 -35.73 -56.28
CA LYS A 798 21.31 -36.19 -57.26
C LYS A 798 21.15 -37.69 -57.56
N GLU A 799 20.92 -38.51 -56.55
CA GLU A 799 20.67 -39.93 -56.68
C GLU A 799 19.39 -40.20 -57.47
N MET A 800 18.31 -39.45 -57.20
CA MET A 800 17.05 -39.58 -57.92
C MET A 800 17.13 -39.07 -59.36
N GLU A 801 17.85 -37.99 -59.64
CA GLU A 801 18.08 -37.47 -60.99
C GLU A 801 18.95 -38.42 -61.84
N ALA A 802 19.82 -39.21 -61.19
CA ALA A 802 20.61 -40.25 -61.85
C ALA A 802 19.78 -41.48 -62.27
N ILE A 803 18.59 -41.69 -61.70
CA ILE A 803 17.67 -42.78 -62.08
C ILE A 803 16.81 -42.32 -63.26
N THR A 804 17.01 -42.94 -64.41
CA THR A 804 16.33 -42.58 -65.67
C THR A 804 14.93 -43.16 -65.79
N ASP A 805 14.66 -44.32 -65.20
CA ASP A 805 13.34 -44.94 -65.16
C ASP A 805 12.43 -44.25 -64.12
N PRO A 806 11.28 -43.68 -64.54
CA PRO A 806 10.32 -43.07 -63.62
C PRO A 806 9.78 -44.02 -62.54
N GLU A 807 9.56 -45.31 -62.83
CA GLU A 807 9.03 -46.27 -61.85
C GLU A 807 10.09 -46.67 -60.83
N GLU A 808 11.34 -46.88 -61.27
CA GLU A 808 12.47 -47.15 -60.39
C GLU A 808 12.75 -45.95 -59.47
N ARG A 809 12.67 -44.72 -60.00
CA ARG A 809 12.86 -43.50 -59.21
C ARG A 809 11.79 -43.32 -58.14
N GLU A 810 10.52 -43.58 -58.49
CA GLU A 810 9.42 -43.52 -57.53
C GLU A 810 9.56 -44.61 -56.45
N THR A 811 10.00 -45.81 -56.85
CA THR A 811 10.29 -46.89 -55.91
C THR A 811 11.43 -46.53 -54.95
N TYR A 812 12.53 -45.97 -55.46
CA TYR A 812 13.64 -45.46 -54.66
C TYR A 812 13.17 -44.38 -53.67
N TYR A 813 12.39 -43.41 -54.15
CA TYR A 813 11.80 -42.35 -53.32
C TYR A 813 10.97 -42.94 -52.18
N ARG A 814 10.01 -43.83 -52.49
CA ARG A 814 9.17 -44.48 -51.47
C ARG A 814 9.97 -45.30 -50.46
N ASN A 815 10.98 -46.04 -50.92
CA ASN A 815 11.84 -46.84 -50.05
C ASN A 815 12.66 -45.95 -49.11
N LYS A 816 13.25 -44.86 -49.61
CA LYS A 816 14.00 -43.91 -48.78
C LYS A 816 13.12 -43.17 -47.80
N VAL A 817 11.90 -42.79 -48.19
CA VAL A 817 10.92 -42.22 -47.26
C VAL A 817 10.60 -43.23 -46.16
N ALA A 818 10.29 -44.49 -46.50
CA ALA A 818 10.00 -45.54 -45.51
C ALA A 818 11.17 -45.82 -44.55
N GLU A 819 12.40 -45.83 -45.05
CA GLU A 819 13.64 -45.96 -44.26
C GLU A 819 13.78 -44.82 -43.25
N LEU A 820 13.65 -43.56 -43.70
CA LEU A 820 13.72 -42.41 -42.81
C LEU A 820 12.58 -42.40 -41.80
N TYR A 821 11.39 -42.85 -42.17
CA TYR A 821 10.29 -43.04 -41.20
C TYR A 821 10.63 -44.07 -40.14
N ALA A 822 11.28 -45.18 -40.51
CA ALA A 822 11.72 -46.18 -39.54
C ALA A 822 12.79 -45.62 -38.57
N ASN A 823 13.72 -44.83 -39.10
CA ASN A 823 14.76 -44.16 -38.30
C ASN A 823 14.19 -43.04 -37.42
N GLY A 824 13.13 -42.36 -37.88
CA GLY A 824 12.46 -41.28 -37.17
C GLY A 824 11.46 -41.72 -36.10
N LYS A 825 11.23 -43.03 -35.89
CA LYS A 825 10.33 -43.51 -34.83
C LYS A 825 10.88 -43.18 -33.45
N ALA A 826 10.00 -42.93 -32.49
CA ALA A 826 10.35 -42.63 -31.10
C ALA A 826 11.40 -43.59 -30.51
N VAL A 827 11.23 -44.90 -30.71
CA VAL A 827 12.17 -45.92 -30.18
C VAL A 827 13.57 -45.82 -30.81
N SER A 828 13.65 -45.42 -32.08
CA SER A 828 14.92 -45.21 -32.78
C SER A 828 15.60 -43.93 -32.29
N ILE A 829 14.85 -42.85 -32.12
CA ILE A 829 15.33 -41.56 -31.60
C ILE A 829 15.81 -41.66 -30.15
N ALA A 830 15.09 -42.41 -29.32
CA ALA A 830 15.52 -42.69 -27.95
C ALA A 830 16.81 -43.53 -27.89
N SER A 831 17.05 -44.41 -28.87
CA SER A 831 18.25 -45.26 -28.90
C SER A 831 19.55 -44.47 -29.09
N VAL A 832 19.45 -43.25 -29.64
CA VAL A 832 20.57 -42.30 -29.79
C VAL A 832 20.50 -41.14 -28.79
N PHE A 833 19.60 -41.21 -27.81
CA PHE A 833 19.44 -40.25 -26.73
C PHE A 833 19.19 -38.80 -27.20
N GLU A 834 18.36 -38.64 -28.24
CA GLU A 834 17.81 -37.32 -28.60
C GLU A 834 16.56 -36.95 -27.77
N ILE A 835 15.98 -37.94 -27.08
CA ILE A 835 14.90 -37.81 -26.10
C ILE A 835 15.22 -38.71 -24.91
N ASP A 836 14.68 -38.38 -23.73
CA ASP A 836 15.00 -39.10 -22.48
C ASP A 836 14.37 -40.50 -22.45
N ASN A 837 13.17 -40.66 -22.99
CA ASN A 837 12.49 -41.95 -23.00
C ASN A 837 11.29 -42.04 -23.96
N VAL A 838 10.89 -43.27 -24.28
CA VAL A 838 9.58 -43.58 -24.87
C VAL A 838 8.72 -44.25 -23.81
N ILE A 839 7.60 -43.64 -23.48
CA ILE A 839 6.76 -44.04 -22.33
C ILE A 839 5.41 -44.58 -22.81
N ASP A 840 4.81 -45.47 -22.02
CA ASP A 840 3.38 -45.79 -22.18
C ASP A 840 2.56 -44.50 -21.96
N PRO A 841 1.63 -44.13 -22.86
CA PRO A 841 0.79 -42.94 -22.69
C PRO A 841 0.11 -42.86 -21.31
N ALA A 842 -0.26 -43.99 -20.71
CA ALA A 842 -0.88 -44.05 -19.39
C ALA A 842 0.04 -43.59 -18.24
N GLU A 843 1.35 -43.55 -18.46
CA GLU A 843 2.37 -43.17 -17.48
C GLU A 843 2.68 -41.66 -17.48
N THR A 844 2.05 -40.90 -18.38
CA THR A 844 2.28 -39.46 -18.58
C THR A 844 2.22 -38.67 -17.27
N ARG A 845 1.14 -38.84 -16.49
CA ARG A 845 0.98 -38.16 -15.20
C ARG A 845 2.07 -38.52 -14.21
N ARG A 846 2.44 -39.80 -14.13
CA ARG A 846 3.50 -40.26 -13.22
C ARG A 846 4.84 -39.60 -13.55
N TRP A 847 5.18 -39.49 -14.83
CA TRP A 847 6.40 -38.82 -15.28
C TRP A 847 6.43 -37.34 -14.91
N ILE A 848 5.36 -36.60 -15.22
CA ILE A 848 5.24 -35.18 -14.88
C ILE A 848 5.39 -34.99 -13.36
N MET A 849 4.68 -35.78 -12.56
CA MET A 849 4.71 -35.64 -11.09
C MET A 849 6.03 -36.11 -10.48
N ALA A 850 6.69 -37.12 -11.05
CA ALA A 850 8.04 -37.50 -10.64
C ALA A 850 9.06 -36.40 -10.94
N GLY A 851 8.96 -35.75 -12.10
CA GLY A 851 9.77 -34.58 -12.45
C GLY A 851 9.54 -33.42 -11.50
N LEU A 852 8.28 -33.05 -11.24
CA LEU A 852 7.94 -31.98 -10.30
C LEU A 852 8.45 -32.27 -8.87
N ARG A 853 8.40 -33.52 -8.41
CA ARG A 853 8.94 -33.92 -7.10
C ARG A 853 10.48 -33.86 -7.03
N SER A 854 11.15 -33.84 -8.18
CA SER A 854 12.61 -33.83 -8.28
C SER A 854 13.20 -32.43 -8.38
N VAL A 855 12.37 -31.39 -8.60
CA VAL A 855 12.82 -30.00 -8.58
C VAL A 855 12.68 -29.39 -7.16
N PRO A 856 13.58 -28.48 -6.75
CA PRO A 856 13.42 -27.73 -5.52
C PRO A 856 12.12 -26.91 -5.52
N LYS A 857 11.58 -26.65 -4.32
CA LYS A 857 10.48 -25.69 -4.19
C LYS A 857 10.96 -24.28 -4.61
N PRO A 858 10.14 -23.52 -5.34
CA PRO A 858 10.44 -22.11 -5.61
C PRO A 858 10.64 -21.33 -4.31
N PRO A 859 11.65 -20.45 -4.21
CA PRO A 859 11.83 -19.58 -3.05
C PRO A 859 10.68 -18.57 -2.97
N ALA A 860 10.35 -18.11 -1.75
CA ALA A 860 9.34 -17.08 -1.57
C ALA A 860 9.74 -15.80 -2.31
N ARG A 861 8.83 -15.26 -3.14
CA ARG A 861 9.12 -14.08 -3.96
C ARG A 861 9.19 -12.82 -3.12
N VAL A 862 10.31 -12.10 -3.20
CA VAL A 862 10.52 -10.76 -2.62
C VAL A 862 10.28 -9.61 -3.61
N GLY A 863 9.93 -9.93 -4.85
CA GLY A 863 9.69 -8.96 -5.92
C GLY A 863 9.24 -9.66 -7.20
N LYS A 864 9.27 -8.93 -8.31
CA LYS A 864 8.91 -9.49 -9.62
C LYS A 864 9.99 -10.44 -10.14
N LYS A 865 9.55 -11.57 -10.69
CA LYS A 865 10.43 -12.51 -11.39
C LYS A 865 10.72 -12.08 -12.84
N ARG A 866 9.71 -11.50 -13.48
CA ARG A 866 9.80 -10.86 -14.80
C ARG A 866 9.43 -9.39 -14.67
N PRO A 867 10.04 -8.47 -15.44
CA PRO A 867 9.72 -7.04 -15.33
C PRO A 867 8.23 -6.75 -15.56
N CYS A 868 7.62 -7.50 -16.48
CA CYS A 868 6.19 -7.60 -16.73
C CYS A 868 5.88 -8.94 -17.41
N ILE A 869 4.59 -9.24 -17.54
CA ILE A 869 4.05 -10.18 -18.51
C ILE A 869 3.60 -9.32 -19.70
N ASP A 870 4.19 -9.54 -20.89
CA ASP A 870 3.78 -8.81 -22.09
C ASP A 870 2.27 -8.98 -22.34
N THR A 871 1.59 -7.91 -22.72
CA THR A 871 0.16 -7.92 -23.03
C THR A 871 -0.16 -8.73 -24.29
N TRP A 872 0.84 -8.99 -25.14
CA TRP A 872 0.68 -9.70 -26.40
C TRP A 872 1.28 -11.11 -26.43
#